data_AF-A0A813HF35-F1
#
_entry.id   AF-A0A813HF35-F1
#
_cell.length_a   1.000
_cell.length_b   1.000
_cell.length_c   1.000
_cell.angle_alpha   90.00
_cell.angle_beta   90.00
_cell.angle_gamma   90.00
#
_symmetry.space_group_name_H-M   'P 1'
#
loop_
_entity.id
_entity.type
_entity.pdbx_description
1 polymer ?
#
loop_
_entity_poly.entity_id
_entity_poly.type
_entity_poly.pdbx_seq_one_letter_code
_entity_poly.pdbx_strand_id
1 'polypeptide(L)'
;MQLLKTMVTFVPEGTEFFKHAIIPVDFGHSAQKAIRLRTIGPRGGSGPRGAGGGVEYCDALLQHLVSAWDEIRRLNEPGGAAAAARLPPACVQSFVEVDKRILRVTLANNLFCFCKGASHARNGIYLVVDKERASFYQKCYDVDCRQFSSPTFDIPSWLVESPEEDEMLDSFLNDLEAPGTPAPTPLVCPSAGSSGGATGDQKREPAQIQDERCRMTLLSPLHSQGLLEAVASALSARGESPTTELATRRTEARELAEDTSKTQGEVLILVDYTLEDEAKRKECQSFAADLAGNLSSVLERKACVGVITFTENAIYQPTFLDAQNPSSLRSAVYGAAPPEQNVTSPDLHAALVLSERTFRFQDGGTKVVVLVSARESSSPEESVRMATKLKDRGVIVFVVSVDVENDMTPRRDKELHELAPSDDDYWFDITWPPNVSDDRLTSSIQVQALTIRFFLGSSTLTGRTQVSPNEEEGFSKVLPSAEPQAESAEEMALRAAVADEDLAGLKLALAEALVPSQACTDPELLEGAEALVKVLERRQELEEALRQWLVGQQDPHELRELLEEAKTAKASPALIRQAEEQQLKLRASEIEGWLIRATENEDSDDLKEWLEEADTFDSDAKSFNVQVDKLVVEEARLKLASASKLEEAEDALLQASQAEDVEAIALALARAPAAGVSPDRIQQAGALLAFLRKQLEAEEALRQAVAEQDVDEIGRLLEVARAVGSKGAILEEAHLMLESIRDSEEALRQAMRENNLRSLRKAVDMGKTYRALLAKVKEAEEQKAKLRAEAAAALEEAMILDLSEDLPAWVTELQEALTDALSVDASPEKVAEAQALLDKLRGMLSAEKLLREAMEGRDLDLIAQRLAEAREAGVNEDLLAAMEHNADVVGRLLKAMKDGYADDIAEILASNAQEAGLDGALLREAEEMIKSIRASEEELRRPIREQNMRSLRKVMRGVNMGKQLERMTNEHKELLAQLKTKAEEALRKAMQGSDTNELAECVDDAKSAGVVETLIEKAEQKLGELRLVAAAESALRQALQDHDVLLIAQRYREAVLV
;
A
#
# COMPACT_ATOMS: atom_id res chain seq x y z
N MET A 1 25.90 29.44 8.96
CA MET A 1 25.04 28.45 9.64
C MET A 1 23.86 28.07 8.77
N GLN A 2 22.84 28.92 8.59
CA GLN A 2 21.66 28.65 7.74
C GLN A 2 21.98 27.85 6.47
N LEU A 3 22.82 28.39 5.57
CA LEU A 3 23.22 27.75 4.31
C LEU A 3 23.74 26.31 4.44
N LEU A 4 24.47 25.97 5.51
CA LEU A 4 24.95 24.59 5.72
C LEU A 4 23.82 23.65 6.16
N LYS A 5 22.84 24.13 6.94
CA LYS A 5 21.62 23.37 7.25
C LYS A 5 20.78 23.14 5.98
N THR A 6 20.59 24.19 5.18
CA THR A 6 19.86 24.13 3.90
C THR A 6 20.54 23.26 2.86
N MET A 7 21.88 23.21 2.80
CA MET A 7 22.57 22.27 1.91
C MET A 7 22.47 20.82 2.41
N VAL A 8 22.46 20.60 3.73
CA VAL A 8 22.30 19.28 4.35
C VAL A 8 20.98 18.59 3.98
N THR A 9 19.89 19.34 3.77
CA THR A 9 18.59 18.75 3.41
C THR A 9 18.51 18.21 1.97
N PHE A 10 19.49 18.49 1.10
CA PHE A 10 19.46 18.08 -0.32
C PHE A 10 20.56 17.08 -0.74
N VAL A 11 21.44 16.66 0.17
CA VAL A 11 22.56 15.75 -0.17
C VAL A 11 22.31 14.37 0.47
N PRO A 12 22.62 13.25 -0.21
CA PRO A 12 22.53 11.92 0.37
C PRO A 12 23.51 11.67 1.52
N GLU A 13 23.09 10.83 2.47
CA GLU A 13 23.87 10.42 3.63
C GLU A 13 25.21 9.76 3.22
N GLY A 14 26.23 9.90 4.06
CA GLY A 14 27.56 9.31 3.83
C GLY A 14 28.51 10.10 2.91
N THR A 15 28.06 11.14 2.20
CA THR A 15 28.96 11.98 1.38
C THR A 15 29.94 12.80 2.24
N GLU A 16 31.10 13.16 1.67
CA GLU A 16 32.15 13.97 2.35
C GLU A 16 31.61 15.25 3.02
N PHE A 17 30.56 15.85 2.45
CA PHE A 17 29.92 17.07 2.97
C PHE A 17 29.38 16.89 4.40
N PHE A 18 28.90 15.69 4.76
CA PHE A 18 28.39 15.37 6.10
C PHE A 18 29.49 15.15 7.15
N LYS A 19 30.75 14.94 6.75
CA LYS A 19 31.88 14.81 7.68
C LYS A 19 32.35 16.16 8.23
N HIS A 20 31.69 17.26 7.85
CA HIS A 20 32.04 18.61 8.25
C HIS A 20 31.64 18.89 9.72
N ALA A 21 32.62 19.18 10.58
CA ALA A 21 32.51 19.29 12.05
C ALA A 21 31.64 20.45 12.61
N ILE A 22 30.72 21.00 11.80
CA ILE A 22 29.67 21.96 12.20
C ILE A 22 28.28 21.31 12.11
N ILE A 23 28.16 20.17 11.41
CA ILE A 23 26.94 19.37 11.33
C ILE A 23 27.00 18.33 12.47
N PRO A 24 26.03 18.29 13.40
CA PRO A 24 25.95 17.24 14.40
C PRO A 24 25.79 15.86 13.76
N VAL A 25 26.35 14.82 14.39
CA VAL A 25 26.30 13.43 13.89
C VAL A 25 24.87 12.87 13.88
N ASP A 26 24.00 13.49 14.67
CA ASP A 26 22.58 13.21 14.90
C ASP A 26 21.63 14.17 14.15
N PHE A 27 22.13 14.95 13.18
CA PHE A 27 21.31 15.96 12.48
C PHE A 27 20.45 15.32 11.37
N GLY A 28 19.15 15.16 11.65
CA GLY A 28 18.17 14.43 10.83
C GLY A 28 18.30 14.60 9.32
N HIS A 29 18.42 13.47 8.63
CA HIS A 29 18.92 13.42 7.25
C HIS A 29 17.83 13.67 6.20
N SER A 30 18.28 14.08 5.01
CA SER A 30 17.46 14.28 3.81
C SER A 30 16.54 13.09 3.50
N ALA A 31 17.01 11.86 3.70
CA ALA A 31 16.22 10.64 3.56
C ALA A 31 14.98 10.58 4.47
N GLN A 32 15.06 11.09 5.70
CA GLN A 32 13.93 11.11 6.65
C GLN A 32 12.90 12.17 6.29
N LYS A 33 13.31 13.36 5.82
CA LYS A 33 12.38 14.37 5.28
C LYS A 33 11.75 13.92 3.95
N ALA A 34 12.52 13.30 3.05
CA ALA A 34 12.05 12.89 1.72
C ALA A 34 10.94 11.83 1.74
N ILE A 35 10.85 11.01 2.79
CA ILE A 35 9.77 10.02 2.97
C ILE A 35 8.40 10.71 3.13
N ARG A 36 8.34 11.93 3.69
CA ARG A 36 7.07 12.68 3.86
C ARG A 36 6.42 13.11 2.53
N LEU A 37 7.21 13.29 1.46
CA LEU A 37 6.78 13.87 0.18
C LEU A 37 5.97 12.92 -0.75
N ARG A 38 5.43 11.80 -0.24
CA ARG A 38 4.72 10.79 -1.07
C ARG A 38 3.36 10.34 -0.54
N THR A 39 2.77 11.03 0.43
CA THR A 39 1.51 10.57 1.08
C THR A 39 0.35 11.57 0.93
N ILE A 40 0.09 12.04 -0.29
CA ILE A 40 -1.20 12.65 -0.66
C ILE A 40 -2.04 11.58 -1.38
N GLY A 41 -2.66 10.70 -0.60
CA GLY A 41 -3.67 9.76 -1.09
C GLY A 41 -5.06 10.43 -1.20
N PRO A 42 -5.95 9.92 -2.06
CA PRO A 42 -7.32 10.45 -2.17
C PRO A 42 -8.10 10.27 -0.87
N ARG A 43 -9.03 11.19 -0.60
CA ARG A 43 -9.86 11.20 0.63
C ARG A 43 -10.90 10.06 0.60
N GLY A 44 -10.51 8.88 1.09
CA GLY A 44 -11.40 7.75 1.33
C GLY A 44 -12.50 8.06 2.35
N GLY A 45 -13.69 7.49 2.15
CA GLY A 45 -14.88 7.77 2.95
C GLY A 45 -14.88 7.15 4.36
N SER A 46 -15.73 7.67 5.25
CA SER A 46 -15.84 7.23 6.64
C SER A 46 -16.62 5.92 6.79
N GLY A 47 -15.89 4.80 6.90
CA GLY A 47 -16.44 3.51 7.35
C GLY A 47 -16.56 3.39 8.88
N PRO A 48 -17.43 2.50 9.40
CA PRO A 48 -17.59 2.27 10.83
C PRO A 48 -16.41 1.49 11.46
N ARG A 49 -16.27 1.57 12.78
CA ARG A 49 -15.08 1.08 13.50
C ARG A 49 -15.16 -0.41 13.85
N GLY A 50 -14.23 -1.20 13.33
CA GLY A 50 -13.80 -2.47 13.92
C GLY A 50 -12.49 -2.31 14.70
N ALA A 51 -12.21 -3.23 15.63
CA ALA A 51 -10.87 -3.42 16.19
C ALA A 51 -10.15 -4.54 15.44
N GLY A 52 -8.83 -4.52 15.24
CA GLY A 52 -7.91 -3.44 15.60
C GLY A 52 -6.47 -3.73 15.17
N GLY A 53 -6.07 -3.19 14.01
CA GLY A 53 -4.67 -3.10 13.59
C GLY A 53 -4.15 -1.67 13.81
N GLY A 54 -3.09 -1.53 14.60
CA GLY A 54 -2.47 -0.23 14.85
C GLY A 54 -1.49 0.12 13.73
N VAL A 55 -1.94 0.88 12.74
CA VAL A 55 -1.10 1.36 11.62
C VAL A 55 0.11 2.12 12.18
N GLU A 56 1.33 1.61 11.96
CA GLU A 56 2.55 2.27 12.42
C GLU A 56 2.86 3.47 11.50
N TYR A 57 2.47 4.67 11.94
CA TYR A 57 2.68 5.90 11.16
C TYR A 57 4.17 6.26 11.06
N CYS A 58 4.76 6.08 9.88
CA CYS A 58 6.17 6.33 9.55
C CYS A 58 6.60 7.81 9.49
N ASP A 59 6.10 8.66 10.38
CA ASP A 59 6.62 10.02 10.57
C ASP A 59 7.62 10.06 11.75
N ALA A 60 8.81 10.58 11.48
CA ALA A 60 9.88 10.72 12.48
C ALA A 60 9.47 11.58 13.68
N LEU A 61 8.61 12.59 13.49
CA LEU A 61 8.09 13.42 14.58
C LEU A 61 7.14 12.61 15.46
N LEU A 62 6.19 11.87 14.88
CA LEU A 62 5.31 10.96 15.63
C LEU A 62 6.09 9.84 16.35
N GLN A 63 7.09 9.23 15.72
CA GLN A 63 7.94 8.21 16.37
C GLN A 63 8.75 8.79 17.54
N HIS A 64 9.28 10.02 17.39
CA HIS A 64 9.94 10.73 18.49
C HIS A 64 8.99 11.00 19.66
N LEU A 65 7.79 11.53 19.38
CA LEU A 65 6.79 11.84 20.41
C LEU A 65 6.35 10.60 21.20
N VAL A 66 6.20 9.45 20.53
CA VAL A 66 5.94 8.15 21.18
C VAL A 66 7.10 7.74 22.08
N SER A 67 8.33 7.74 21.55
CA SER A 67 9.53 7.29 22.28
C SER A 67 9.84 8.16 23.50
N ALA A 68 9.81 9.49 23.32
CA ALA A 68 9.98 10.46 24.39
C ALA A 68 8.87 10.33 25.45
N TRP A 69 7.62 10.14 25.04
CA TRP A 69 6.52 9.96 25.99
C TRP A 69 6.63 8.67 26.80
N ASP A 70 7.07 7.56 26.20
CA ASP A 70 7.24 6.31 26.93
C ASP A 70 8.38 6.37 27.96
N GLU A 71 9.46 7.11 27.68
CA GLU A 71 10.47 7.41 28.70
C GLU A 71 9.89 8.26 29.84
N ILE A 72 9.12 9.29 29.52
CA ILE A 72 8.44 10.14 30.50
C ILE A 72 7.48 9.32 31.38
N ARG A 73 6.69 8.41 30.77
CA ARG A 73 5.81 7.45 31.47
C ARG A 73 6.63 6.53 32.39
N ARG A 74 7.72 5.94 31.88
CA ARG A 74 8.61 5.03 32.60
C ARG A 74 9.21 5.63 33.89
N LEU A 75 9.47 6.94 33.87
CA LEU A 75 10.04 7.68 35.01
C LEU A 75 8.98 8.12 36.04
N ASN A 76 7.73 8.36 35.64
CA ASN A 76 6.72 9.01 36.49
C ASN A 76 5.56 8.10 36.93
N GLU A 77 5.34 6.93 36.32
CA GLU A 77 4.25 6.04 36.69
C GLU A 77 4.50 5.30 38.04
N PRO A 78 3.51 5.15 38.95
CA PRO A 78 3.73 4.52 40.25
C PRO A 78 4.19 3.06 40.16
N GLY A 79 5.39 2.79 40.70
CA GLY A 79 6.12 1.54 40.50
C GLY A 79 7.29 1.64 39.50
N GLY A 80 7.43 2.80 38.85
CA GLY A 80 8.50 3.15 37.92
C GLY A 80 8.55 2.21 36.72
N ALA A 81 9.77 1.96 36.23
CA ALA A 81 10.00 1.10 35.07
C ALA A 81 9.38 -0.30 35.19
N ALA A 82 9.22 -0.86 36.40
CA ALA A 82 8.61 -2.17 36.62
C ALA A 82 7.07 -2.19 36.56
N ALA A 83 6.43 -1.01 36.58
CA ALA A 83 5.01 -0.82 36.27
C ALA A 83 4.82 -0.52 34.78
N ALA A 84 5.58 0.46 34.25
CA ALA A 84 5.50 0.85 32.84
C ALA A 84 5.79 -0.33 31.88
N ALA A 85 6.77 -1.18 32.19
CA ALA A 85 7.10 -2.38 31.39
C ALA A 85 6.04 -3.50 31.43
N ARG A 86 4.90 -3.30 32.10
CA ARG A 86 3.72 -4.20 32.04
C ARG A 86 2.63 -3.68 31.11
N LEU A 87 2.69 -2.42 30.73
CA LEU A 87 1.82 -1.83 29.72
C LEU A 87 2.52 -1.97 28.35
N PRO A 88 1.77 -2.22 27.26
CA PRO A 88 2.35 -2.14 25.93
C PRO A 88 2.88 -0.72 25.65
N PRO A 89 3.87 -0.57 24.74
CA PRO A 89 4.33 0.74 24.28
C PRO A 89 3.18 1.62 23.80
N ALA A 90 3.33 2.92 23.96
CA ALA A 90 2.41 3.89 23.38
C ALA A 90 2.48 3.80 21.84
N CYS A 91 1.37 4.06 21.18
CA CYS A 91 1.32 4.19 19.71
C CYS A 91 0.32 5.27 19.32
N VAL A 92 0.47 5.85 18.13
CA VAL A 92 -0.44 6.91 17.67
C VAL A 92 -1.78 6.29 17.30
N GLN A 93 -2.84 6.66 18.02
CA GLN A 93 -4.21 6.26 17.71
C GLN A 93 -4.80 7.16 16.61
N SER A 94 -4.48 8.45 16.66
CA SER A 94 -4.85 9.45 15.67
C SER A 94 -4.02 10.71 15.89
N PHE A 95 -3.85 11.50 14.84
CA PHE A 95 -3.42 12.88 14.96
C PHE A 95 -4.38 13.80 14.22
N VAL A 96 -4.47 15.04 14.68
CA VAL A 96 -5.27 16.12 14.08
C VAL A 96 -4.44 17.39 14.15
N GLU A 97 -4.11 17.94 12.99
CA GLU A 97 -3.60 19.31 12.91
C GLU A 97 -4.76 20.28 13.14
N VAL A 98 -4.64 21.13 14.15
CA VAL A 98 -5.68 22.09 14.55
C VAL A 98 -5.44 23.45 13.87
N ASP A 99 -4.18 23.75 13.61
CA ASP A 99 -3.62 24.90 12.91
C ASP A 99 -2.21 24.49 12.42
N LYS A 100 -1.62 25.16 11.41
CA LYS A 100 -0.25 24.87 10.91
C LYS A 100 0.78 24.80 12.05
N ARG A 101 0.57 25.53 13.15
CA ARG A 101 1.40 25.53 14.36
C ARG A 101 1.12 24.36 15.32
N ILE A 102 -0.12 23.87 15.43
CA ILE A 102 -0.55 23.00 16.54
C ILE A 102 -1.02 21.64 16.04
N LEU A 103 -0.19 20.62 16.28
CA LEU A 103 -0.49 19.22 16.02
C LEU A 103 -0.97 18.53 17.32
N ARG A 104 -2.14 17.89 17.28
CA ARG A 104 -2.71 17.14 18.40
C ARG A 104 -2.56 15.64 18.14
N VAL A 105 -1.84 14.92 19.00
CA VAL A 105 -1.57 13.48 18.83
C VAL A 105 -2.21 12.68 19.96
N THR A 106 -3.20 11.85 19.65
CA THR A 106 -3.82 10.94 20.63
C THR A 106 -3.02 9.63 20.67
N LEU A 107 -2.61 9.20 21.86
CA LEU A 107 -1.83 7.98 22.05
C LEU A 107 -2.71 6.85 22.60
N ALA A 108 -2.76 5.74 21.87
CA ALA A 108 -3.24 4.46 22.39
C ALA A 108 -2.21 3.87 23.39
N ASN A 109 -2.65 2.87 24.16
CA ASN A 109 -1.89 2.21 25.24
C ASN A 109 -1.39 3.14 26.37
N ASN A 110 -1.76 4.42 26.34
CA ASN A 110 -1.28 5.47 27.22
C ASN A 110 -2.42 5.97 28.13
N LEU A 111 -2.35 5.59 29.41
CA LEU A 111 -3.32 5.98 30.44
C LEU A 111 -2.71 6.88 31.54
N PHE A 112 -1.38 7.09 31.54
CA PHE A 112 -0.63 7.79 32.60
C PHE A 112 -0.85 9.31 32.56
N CYS A 113 -1.50 9.88 33.59
CA CYS A 113 -1.71 11.33 33.68
C CYS A 113 -0.89 11.99 34.78
N PHE A 114 -0.15 13.05 34.42
CA PHE A 114 0.60 13.91 35.35
C PHE A 114 -0.28 14.60 36.40
N CYS A 115 -1.51 15.00 36.07
CA CYS A 115 -2.42 15.62 37.03
C CYS A 115 -2.72 14.69 38.23
N LYS A 116 -2.78 13.39 37.94
CA LYS A 116 -3.07 12.33 38.91
C LYS A 116 -1.80 11.69 39.50
N GLY A 117 -0.67 11.83 38.81
CA GLY A 117 0.56 11.08 39.09
C GLY A 117 0.39 9.57 38.90
N ALA A 118 -0.59 9.12 38.11
CA ALA A 118 -0.94 7.71 37.93
C ALA A 118 -1.82 7.48 36.69
N SER A 119 -1.97 6.23 36.26
CA SER A 119 -2.86 5.88 35.15
C SER A 119 -4.36 6.02 35.47
N HIS A 120 -5.13 6.44 34.46
CA HIS A 120 -6.60 6.43 34.46
C HIS A 120 -7.14 5.02 34.18
N ALA A 121 -8.42 4.77 34.50
CA ALA A 121 -9.03 3.46 34.31
C ALA A 121 -9.50 3.20 32.87
N ARG A 122 -9.95 4.26 32.16
CA ARG A 122 -10.56 4.17 30.81
C ARG A 122 -10.36 5.39 29.90
N ASN A 123 -9.88 6.52 30.44
CA ASN A 123 -9.75 7.77 29.69
C ASN A 123 -8.35 7.87 29.07
N GLY A 124 -8.31 8.08 27.76
CA GLY A 124 -7.06 8.26 27.02
C GLY A 124 -6.40 9.62 27.24
N ILE A 125 -5.24 9.78 26.60
CA ILE A 125 -4.39 10.96 26.67
C ILE A 125 -4.05 11.44 25.26
N TYR A 126 -3.89 12.75 25.12
CA TYR A 126 -3.35 13.35 23.91
C TYR A 126 -2.22 14.32 24.25
N LEU A 127 -1.22 14.31 23.38
CA LEU A 127 -0.17 15.30 23.34
C LEU A 127 -0.65 16.49 22.50
N VAL A 128 -0.26 17.68 22.90
CA VAL A 128 -0.38 18.92 22.14
C VAL A 128 1.04 19.34 21.79
N VAL A 129 1.33 19.43 20.50
CA VAL A 129 2.63 19.75 19.92
C VAL A 129 2.55 21.17 19.38
N ASP A 130 3.36 22.08 19.91
CA ASP A 130 3.57 23.42 19.36
C ASP A 130 4.81 23.37 18.46
N LYS A 131 4.58 23.34 17.14
CA LYS A 131 5.65 23.27 16.13
C LYS A 131 6.57 24.49 16.19
N GLU A 132 6.00 25.70 16.29
CA GLU A 132 6.77 26.96 16.33
C GLU A 132 7.73 27.00 17.52
N ARG A 133 7.31 26.45 18.67
CA ARG A 133 8.16 26.34 19.87
C ARG A 133 9.01 25.06 19.93
N ALA A 134 8.89 24.17 18.94
CA ALA A 134 9.46 22.83 18.95
C ALA A 134 9.31 22.13 20.33
N SER A 135 8.08 22.08 20.86
CA SER A 135 7.81 21.51 22.18
C SER A 135 6.43 20.81 22.25
N PHE A 136 6.26 19.88 23.18
CA PHE A 136 5.00 19.19 23.39
C PHE A 136 4.64 19.03 24.87
N TYR A 137 3.36 18.83 25.15
CA TYR A 137 2.85 18.59 26.50
C TYR A 137 1.57 17.76 26.47
N GLN A 138 1.28 17.04 27.56
CA GLN A 138 0.06 16.25 27.73
C GLN A 138 -1.13 17.12 28.13
N LYS A 139 -2.30 16.78 27.58
CA LYS A 139 -3.62 16.99 28.18
C LYS A 139 -4.37 15.66 28.29
N CYS A 140 -5.37 15.60 29.17
CA CYS A 140 -6.21 14.41 29.37
C CYS A 140 -7.63 14.64 28.81
N TYR A 141 -8.34 13.56 28.46
CA TYR A 141 -9.78 13.61 28.15
C TYR A 141 -10.66 13.58 29.41
N ASP A 142 -10.10 13.27 30.59
CA ASP A 142 -10.83 13.20 31.85
C ASP A 142 -11.30 14.58 32.34
N VAL A 143 -12.54 14.68 32.84
CA VAL A 143 -13.18 15.94 33.20
C VAL A 143 -12.46 16.63 34.37
N ASP A 144 -12.02 15.85 35.36
CA ASP A 144 -11.29 16.35 36.54
C ASP A 144 -9.87 16.85 36.18
N CYS A 145 -9.35 16.43 35.02
CA CYS A 145 -8.02 16.80 34.52
C CYS A 145 -8.08 17.81 33.36
N ARG A 146 -9.26 18.28 32.95
CA ARG A 146 -9.47 19.05 31.71
C ARG A 146 -8.81 20.44 31.72
N GLN A 147 -8.56 21.02 32.90
CA GLN A 147 -7.82 22.27 33.09
C GLN A 147 -6.31 22.07 33.26
N PHE A 148 -5.84 20.82 33.44
CA PHE A 148 -4.42 20.52 33.64
C PHE A 148 -3.68 20.38 32.31
N SER A 149 -2.44 20.87 32.29
CA SER A 149 -1.44 20.60 31.25
C SER A 149 -0.16 20.13 31.94
N SER A 150 0.52 19.14 31.39
CA SER A 150 1.82 18.71 31.94
C SER A 150 2.88 19.80 31.78
N PRO A 151 4.07 19.65 32.40
CA PRO A 151 5.26 20.34 31.91
C PRO A 151 5.43 20.17 30.40
N THR A 152 6.05 21.16 29.75
CA THR A 152 6.49 21.07 28.36
C THR A 152 7.78 20.27 28.26
N PHE A 153 7.88 19.50 27.18
CA PHE A 153 9.05 18.71 26.81
C PHE A 153 9.54 19.17 25.43
N ASP A 154 10.85 19.33 25.28
CA ASP A 154 11.44 19.85 24.05
C ASP A 154 11.47 18.79 22.94
N ILE A 155 11.29 19.23 21.70
CA ILE A 155 11.43 18.43 20.48
C ILE A 155 12.70 18.89 19.77
N PRO A 156 13.55 17.99 19.27
CA PRO A 156 14.65 18.34 18.38
C PRO A 156 14.15 19.16 17.18
N SER A 157 14.62 20.41 17.06
CA SER A 157 14.10 21.40 16.10
C SER A 157 14.35 21.08 14.61
N TRP A 158 14.93 19.92 14.31
CA TRP A 158 15.07 19.37 12.95
C TRP A 158 13.96 18.37 12.58
N LEU A 159 13.17 17.87 13.55
CA LEU A 159 12.01 17.00 13.30
C LEU A 159 10.77 17.78 12.84
N VAL A 160 10.75 19.08 13.13
CA VAL A 160 9.66 20.00 12.87
C VAL A 160 10.00 20.83 11.63
N GLU A 161 9.11 20.88 10.64
CA GLU A 161 9.23 21.87 9.57
C GLU A 161 9.12 23.30 10.11
N SER A 162 10.03 24.17 9.67
CA SER A 162 9.85 25.62 9.84
C SER A 162 8.89 26.15 8.77
N PRO A 163 8.06 27.19 9.03
CA PRO A 163 7.17 27.75 8.01
C PRO A 163 7.91 28.26 6.76
N GLU A 164 9.18 28.68 6.91
CA GLU A 164 10.07 29.03 5.80
C GLU A 164 10.39 27.85 4.84
N GLU A 165 10.32 26.60 5.30
CA GLU A 165 10.48 25.40 4.47
C GLU A 165 9.16 25.03 3.79
N ASP A 166 8.03 25.14 4.49
CA ASP A 166 6.68 24.90 3.93
C ASP A 166 6.37 25.87 2.77
N GLU A 167 6.58 27.18 2.97
CA GLU A 167 6.37 28.20 1.92
C GLU A 167 7.29 27.98 0.70
N MET A 168 8.51 27.46 0.94
CA MET A 168 9.45 27.13 -0.12
C MET A 168 8.99 25.89 -0.93
N LEU A 169 8.51 24.86 -0.25
CA LEU A 169 7.96 23.66 -0.88
C LEU A 169 6.66 23.97 -1.67
N ASP A 170 5.75 24.73 -1.08
CA ASP A 170 4.53 25.21 -1.76
C ASP A 170 4.90 26.00 -3.03
N SER A 171 5.89 26.90 -2.97
CA SER A 171 6.34 27.65 -4.15
C SER A 171 6.90 26.76 -5.27
N PHE A 172 7.67 25.73 -4.92
CA PHE A 172 8.33 24.83 -5.87
C PHE A 172 7.34 23.88 -6.58
N LEU A 173 6.24 23.51 -5.91
CA LEU A 173 5.16 22.73 -6.53
C LEU A 173 4.35 23.57 -7.52
N ASN A 174 4.06 24.84 -7.20
CA ASN A 174 3.31 25.74 -8.09
C ASN A 174 4.08 26.04 -9.40
N ASP A 175 5.41 26.16 -9.36
CA ASP A 175 6.24 26.38 -10.55
C ASP A 175 6.23 25.20 -11.55
N LEU A 176 5.84 23.99 -11.12
CA LEU A 176 5.78 22.79 -11.97
C LEU A 176 4.47 22.65 -12.77
N GLU A 177 3.41 23.37 -12.40
CA GLU A 177 2.08 23.23 -13.04
C GLU A 177 1.81 24.21 -14.20
N ALA A 178 2.76 25.10 -14.52
CA ALA A 178 2.57 26.14 -15.55
C ALA A 178 2.64 25.61 -17.00
N PRO A 179 1.56 25.66 -17.81
CA PRO A 179 1.53 25.04 -19.13
C PRO A 179 1.96 25.99 -20.26
N GLY A 180 2.89 25.58 -21.13
CA GLY A 180 3.01 26.21 -22.45
C GLY A 180 4.28 26.00 -23.27
N THR A 181 4.21 25.17 -24.31
CA THR A 181 4.95 25.41 -25.58
C THR A 181 4.23 24.73 -26.75
N PRO A 182 3.91 25.43 -27.87
CA PRO A 182 3.12 24.86 -28.97
C PRO A 182 3.97 24.05 -29.97
N ALA A 183 3.44 22.93 -30.45
CA ALA A 183 4.06 22.07 -31.46
C ALA A 183 3.83 22.58 -32.90
N PRO A 184 4.75 22.28 -33.86
CA PRO A 184 4.63 22.69 -35.26
C PRO A 184 3.71 21.78 -36.09
N THR A 185 3.08 22.35 -37.13
CA THR A 185 2.16 21.65 -38.04
C THR A 185 2.85 20.78 -39.09
N PRO A 186 2.35 19.57 -39.39
CA PRO A 186 2.84 18.73 -40.48
C PRO A 186 2.29 19.14 -41.86
N LEU A 187 3.01 18.76 -42.92
CA LEU A 187 2.64 18.96 -44.33
C LEU A 187 1.89 17.76 -44.91
N VAL A 188 1.22 17.98 -46.06
CA VAL A 188 0.28 17.04 -46.69
C VAL A 188 0.81 16.56 -48.05
N CYS A 189 0.28 15.42 -48.54
CA CYS A 189 0.36 14.81 -49.89
C CYS A 189 1.43 13.72 -50.12
N PRO A 190 1.21 12.76 -51.04
CA PRO A 190 -0.06 12.24 -51.56
C PRO A 190 -0.13 10.69 -51.66
N SER A 191 -1.31 10.17 -52.02
CA SER A 191 -1.62 8.74 -52.09
C SER A 191 -1.10 8.01 -53.34
N ALA A 192 -0.86 6.69 -53.17
CA ALA A 192 -0.94 5.68 -54.21
C ALA A 192 -1.71 4.47 -53.64
N GLY A 193 -2.30 3.61 -54.48
CA GLY A 193 -3.06 2.44 -54.03
C GLY A 193 -3.21 1.39 -55.13
N SER A 194 -3.72 0.22 -54.78
CA SER A 194 -4.01 -0.84 -55.75
C SER A 194 -5.17 -1.75 -55.33
N SER A 195 -5.64 -2.54 -56.29
CA SER A 195 -6.85 -3.37 -56.26
C SER A 195 -6.64 -4.80 -55.79
N GLY A 196 -7.73 -5.44 -55.37
CA GLY A 196 -8.09 -6.77 -55.89
C GLY A 196 -8.08 -7.91 -54.87
N GLY A 197 -9.26 -8.24 -54.33
CA GLY A 197 -9.42 -9.38 -53.41
C GLY A 197 -9.72 -10.72 -54.10
N ALA A 198 -10.01 -11.73 -53.28
CA ALA A 198 -10.55 -13.02 -53.69
C ALA A 198 -11.45 -13.61 -52.59
N THR A 199 -12.46 -14.41 -52.95
CA THR A 199 -13.38 -15.09 -52.03
C THR A 199 -12.93 -16.52 -51.73
N GLY A 200 -13.00 -16.96 -50.47
CA GLY A 200 -12.61 -18.32 -50.08
C GLY A 200 -13.45 -18.91 -48.95
N ASP A 201 -14.60 -19.51 -49.28
CA ASP A 201 -15.39 -20.35 -48.36
C ASP A 201 -14.66 -21.66 -48.03
N GLN A 202 -14.49 -22.00 -46.75
CA GLN A 202 -14.38 -23.40 -46.30
C GLN A 202 -15.09 -23.65 -44.96
N LYS A 203 -16.00 -24.63 -44.97
CA LYS A 203 -16.60 -25.24 -43.77
C LYS A 203 -15.57 -26.07 -42.98
N ARG A 204 -15.79 -26.18 -41.66
CA ARG A 204 -15.57 -27.42 -40.90
C ARG A 204 -16.79 -27.76 -40.04
N GLU A 205 -17.00 -29.04 -39.79
CA GLU A 205 -18.08 -29.58 -38.94
C GLU A 205 -17.49 -30.05 -37.60
N PRO A 206 -18.28 -30.10 -36.50
CA PRO A 206 -17.78 -30.40 -35.16
C PRO A 206 -17.60 -31.90 -34.90
N ALA A 207 -16.64 -32.24 -34.03
CA ALA A 207 -16.43 -33.59 -33.51
C ALA A 207 -17.06 -33.77 -32.11
N GLN A 208 -17.26 -35.02 -31.70
CA GLN A 208 -18.03 -35.41 -30.51
C GLN A 208 -17.11 -35.65 -29.29
N ILE A 209 -17.60 -35.32 -28.09
CA ILE A 209 -17.05 -35.79 -26.81
C ILE A 209 -17.91 -36.97 -26.33
N GLN A 210 -17.30 -38.01 -25.77
CA GLN A 210 -17.99 -39.15 -25.15
C GLN A 210 -17.73 -39.22 -23.63
N ASP A 211 -18.68 -39.82 -22.92
CA ASP A 211 -18.74 -40.01 -21.47
C ASP A 211 -18.13 -41.36 -21.08
N GLU A 212 -17.15 -41.37 -20.15
CA GLU A 212 -16.78 -42.57 -19.39
C GLU A 212 -16.73 -42.30 -17.88
N ARG A 213 -17.36 -43.20 -17.12
CA ARG A 213 -17.41 -43.21 -15.66
C ARG A 213 -16.55 -44.33 -15.10
N CYS A 214 -15.86 -44.11 -13.97
CA CYS A 214 -15.68 -45.20 -13.00
C CYS A 214 -15.41 -44.81 -11.54
N ARG A 215 -16.28 -45.34 -10.65
CA ARG A 215 -15.97 -45.93 -9.33
C ARG A 215 -15.10 -45.16 -8.31
N MET A 216 -15.79 -44.57 -7.32
CA MET A 216 -15.23 -44.45 -5.96
C MET A 216 -15.18 -45.80 -5.23
N THR A 217 -14.23 -45.96 -4.30
CA THR A 217 -14.25 -46.98 -3.23
C THR A 217 -13.71 -46.34 -1.94
N LEU A 218 -14.35 -46.58 -0.79
CA LEU A 218 -14.03 -45.92 0.48
C LEU A 218 -13.14 -46.79 1.37
N LEU A 219 -12.15 -46.18 2.03
CA LEU A 219 -11.50 -46.69 3.25
C LEU A 219 -11.21 -45.51 4.20
N SER A 220 -11.25 -45.78 5.51
CA SER A 220 -11.14 -44.79 6.59
C SER A 220 -9.91 -45.06 7.50
N PRO A 221 -9.37 -44.03 8.18
CA PRO A 221 -8.09 -44.13 8.88
C PRO A 221 -8.17 -44.76 10.28
N LEU A 222 -7.06 -45.37 10.72
CA LEU A 222 -6.85 -45.86 12.10
C LEU A 222 -5.55 -45.28 12.70
N HIS A 223 -5.42 -45.37 14.03
CA HIS A 223 -4.45 -44.59 14.81
C HIS A 223 -2.97 -44.97 14.59
N SER A 224 -2.10 -43.97 14.77
CA SER A 224 -0.75 -43.90 14.21
C SER A 224 0.41 -44.43 15.07
N GLN A 225 0.15 -44.99 16.25
CA GLN A 225 1.21 -45.23 17.25
C GLN A 225 2.02 -46.54 17.08
N GLY A 226 1.62 -47.42 16.16
CA GLY A 226 2.30 -48.71 15.93
C GLY A 226 3.29 -48.76 14.74
N LEU A 227 3.40 -47.69 13.95
CA LEU A 227 4.08 -47.77 12.65
C LEU A 227 5.62 -47.70 12.73
N LEU A 228 6.17 -46.93 13.68
CA LEU A 228 7.61 -46.65 13.77
C LEU A 228 8.45 -47.90 14.10
N GLU A 229 7.97 -48.75 15.00
CA GLU A 229 8.65 -50.01 15.33
C GLU A 229 8.57 -51.02 14.17
N ALA A 230 7.47 -51.02 13.41
CA ALA A 230 7.31 -51.86 12.23
C ALA A 230 8.27 -51.44 11.09
N VAL A 231 8.41 -50.14 10.83
CA VAL A 231 9.34 -49.62 9.80
C VAL A 231 10.80 -49.87 10.19
N ALA A 232 11.19 -49.62 11.44
CA ALA A 232 12.55 -49.90 11.93
C ALA A 232 12.91 -51.40 11.81
N SER A 233 11.97 -52.28 12.17
CA SER A 233 12.14 -53.73 12.06
C SER A 233 12.16 -54.22 10.60
N ALA A 234 11.41 -53.58 9.70
CA ALA A 234 11.41 -53.92 8.27
C ALA A 234 12.71 -53.51 7.55
N LEU A 235 13.23 -52.31 7.82
CA LEU A 235 14.50 -51.84 7.25
C LEU A 235 15.68 -52.70 7.75
N SER A 236 15.73 -52.97 9.06
CA SER A 236 16.76 -53.85 9.64
C SER A 236 16.68 -55.31 9.15
N ALA A 237 15.57 -55.73 8.54
CA ALA A 237 15.41 -57.06 7.95
C ALA A 237 15.81 -57.14 6.47
N ARG A 238 16.05 -56.01 5.79
CA ARG A 238 16.48 -55.97 4.37
C ARG A 238 17.98 -55.78 4.17
N GLY A 239 18.69 -55.23 5.16
CA GLY A 239 20.15 -55.04 5.10
C GLY A 239 20.59 -53.82 4.27
N GLU A 240 19.65 -52.97 3.87
CA GLU A 240 19.89 -51.71 3.19
C GLU A 240 20.27 -50.64 4.23
N SER A 241 21.48 -50.08 4.13
CA SER A 241 21.87 -48.92 4.96
C SER A 241 21.21 -47.64 4.43
N PRO A 242 20.95 -46.62 5.29
CA PRO A 242 20.58 -45.29 4.82
C PRO A 242 21.59 -44.79 3.78
N THR A 243 21.10 -44.18 2.69
CA THR A 243 21.95 -43.78 1.56
C THR A 243 22.99 -42.75 1.99
N THR A 244 24.26 -43.05 1.70
CA THR A 244 25.41 -42.22 2.10
C THR A 244 25.25 -40.78 1.64
N GLU A 245 24.74 -40.58 0.43
CA GLU A 245 24.49 -39.28 -0.19
C GLU A 245 23.62 -38.34 0.66
N LEU A 246 22.57 -38.84 1.33
CA LEU A 246 21.72 -37.99 2.17
C LEU A 246 22.45 -37.54 3.46
N ALA A 247 23.40 -38.34 3.94
CA ALA A 247 24.29 -37.96 5.03
C ALA A 247 25.39 -36.98 4.55
N THR A 248 25.94 -37.19 3.34
CA THR A 248 26.92 -36.30 2.72
C THR A 248 26.32 -34.91 2.47
N ARG A 249 25.19 -34.81 1.75
CA ARG A 249 24.51 -33.52 1.48
C ARG A 249 24.13 -32.77 2.76
N ARG A 250 23.77 -33.49 3.82
CA ARG A 250 23.48 -32.90 5.15
C ARG A 250 24.75 -32.44 5.91
N THR A 251 25.91 -32.97 5.55
CA THR A 251 27.21 -32.55 6.08
C THR A 251 27.73 -31.36 5.28
N GLU A 252 27.67 -31.40 3.95
CA GLU A 252 28.00 -30.28 3.04
C GLU A 252 27.19 -29.02 3.40
N ALA A 253 25.87 -29.15 3.58
CA ALA A 253 25.01 -28.03 3.98
C ALA A 253 25.34 -27.46 5.36
N ARG A 254 25.92 -28.28 6.25
CA ARG A 254 26.39 -27.85 7.57
C ARG A 254 27.73 -27.12 7.48
N GLU A 255 28.67 -27.64 6.70
CA GLU A 255 29.97 -27.00 6.47
C GLU A 255 29.80 -25.64 5.77
N LEU A 256 28.85 -25.53 4.82
CA LEU A 256 28.48 -24.26 4.19
C LEU A 256 27.79 -23.28 5.16
N ALA A 257 27.04 -23.79 6.14
CA ALA A 257 26.48 -22.99 7.25
C ALA A 257 27.54 -22.54 8.28
N GLU A 258 28.67 -23.24 8.36
CA GLU A 258 29.83 -22.85 9.18
C GLU A 258 30.71 -21.81 8.46
N ASP A 259 30.74 -21.76 7.12
CA ASP A 259 31.44 -20.70 6.37
C ASP A 259 30.61 -19.39 6.25
N THR A 260 29.29 -19.48 6.07
CA THR A 260 28.36 -18.35 6.17
C THR A 260 28.15 -17.83 7.61
N SER A 261 28.95 -18.31 8.57
CA SER A 261 28.77 -18.12 10.01
C SER A 261 28.74 -16.70 10.56
N LYS A 262 29.00 -15.67 9.74
CA LYS A 262 29.11 -14.24 10.11
C LYS A 262 27.90 -13.40 9.72
N THR A 263 27.10 -13.81 8.72
CA THR A 263 25.92 -13.07 8.30
C THR A 263 24.73 -13.39 9.21
N GLN A 264 24.03 -12.35 9.66
CA GLN A 264 22.70 -12.50 10.24
C GLN A 264 21.68 -12.49 9.09
N GLY A 265 20.58 -13.21 9.25
CA GLY A 265 19.56 -13.31 8.21
C GLY A 265 18.14 -13.32 8.76
N GLU A 266 17.17 -13.02 7.91
CA GLU A 266 15.76 -13.15 8.22
C GLU A 266 15.02 -13.80 7.06
N VAL A 267 14.19 -14.80 7.38
CA VAL A 267 13.40 -15.54 6.39
C VAL A 267 11.93 -15.38 6.72
N LEU A 268 11.17 -14.89 5.76
CA LEU A 268 9.74 -14.64 5.88
C LEU A 268 8.98 -15.54 4.90
N ILE A 269 8.30 -16.55 5.41
CA ILE A 269 7.51 -17.46 4.57
C ILE A 269 6.10 -16.88 4.43
N LEU A 270 5.69 -16.53 3.22
CA LEU A 270 4.32 -16.12 2.88
C LEU A 270 3.58 -17.36 2.38
N VAL A 271 2.42 -17.71 2.96
CA VAL A 271 1.67 -18.92 2.60
C VAL A 271 0.26 -18.58 2.16
N ASP A 272 -0.08 -18.94 0.93
CA ASP A 272 -1.43 -18.83 0.38
C ASP A 272 -2.41 -19.75 1.14
N TYR A 273 -3.47 -19.17 1.68
CA TYR A 273 -4.53 -19.88 2.42
C TYR A 273 -5.85 -19.96 1.65
N THR A 274 -5.90 -19.42 0.44
CA THR A 274 -7.13 -19.22 -0.36
C THR A 274 -7.54 -20.46 -1.16
N LEU A 275 -6.75 -21.53 -1.10
CA LEU A 275 -7.10 -22.86 -1.58
C LEU A 275 -8.44 -23.32 -1.02
N GLU A 276 -9.38 -23.63 -1.90
CA GLU A 276 -10.74 -24.07 -1.52
C GLU A 276 -10.73 -25.50 -0.96
N ASP A 277 -9.84 -26.33 -1.50
CA ASP A 277 -9.61 -27.72 -1.09
C ASP A 277 -8.88 -27.79 0.26
N GLU A 278 -9.59 -28.26 1.28
CA GLU A 278 -9.08 -28.40 2.65
C GLU A 278 -7.90 -29.37 2.75
N ALA A 279 -7.76 -30.35 1.85
CA ALA A 279 -6.62 -31.26 1.84
C ALA A 279 -5.37 -30.52 1.33
N LYS A 280 -5.46 -29.88 0.16
CA LYS A 280 -4.36 -29.11 -0.45
C LYS A 280 -3.94 -27.91 0.43
N ARG A 281 -4.89 -27.29 1.14
CA ARG A 281 -4.58 -26.26 2.15
C ARG A 281 -3.76 -26.81 3.33
N LYS A 282 -4.13 -27.99 3.86
CA LYS A 282 -3.34 -28.69 4.90
C LYS A 282 -1.97 -29.16 4.39
N GLU A 283 -1.86 -29.43 3.10
CA GLU A 283 -0.63 -29.80 2.42
C GLU A 283 0.35 -28.61 2.35
N CYS A 284 -0.13 -27.44 1.92
CA CYS A 284 0.61 -26.17 1.98
C CYS A 284 1.03 -25.81 3.41
N GLN A 285 0.12 -26.00 4.39
CA GLN A 285 0.43 -25.86 5.81
C GLN A 285 1.55 -26.81 6.26
N SER A 286 1.50 -28.08 5.87
CA SER A 286 2.56 -29.05 6.24
C SER A 286 3.89 -28.67 5.61
N PHE A 287 3.91 -28.33 4.32
CA PHE A 287 5.11 -27.88 3.63
C PHE A 287 5.74 -26.66 4.31
N ALA A 288 4.95 -25.61 4.57
CA ALA A 288 5.44 -24.41 5.25
C ALA A 288 5.87 -24.67 6.70
N ALA A 289 5.20 -25.57 7.42
CA ALA A 289 5.56 -25.97 8.78
C ALA A 289 6.87 -26.79 8.82
N ASP A 290 7.08 -27.68 7.86
CA ASP A 290 8.31 -28.44 7.70
C ASP A 290 9.47 -27.54 7.25
N LEU A 291 9.24 -26.62 6.30
CA LEU A 291 10.23 -25.63 5.87
C LEU A 291 10.64 -24.70 7.02
N ALA A 292 9.69 -24.08 7.73
CA ALA A 292 9.97 -23.22 8.87
C ALA A 292 10.73 -23.96 9.98
N GLY A 293 10.34 -25.21 10.26
CA GLY A 293 11.00 -26.06 11.24
C GLY A 293 12.43 -26.45 10.84
N ASN A 294 12.67 -26.72 9.55
CA ASN A 294 13.98 -27.08 9.04
C ASN A 294 14.91 -25.86 9.01
N LEU A 295 14.46 -24.71 8.49
CA LEU A 295 15.22 -23.45 8.51
C LEU A 295 15.62 -23.06 9.95
N SER A 296 14.68 -23.09 10.90
CA SER A 296 14.96 -22.87 12.33
C SER A 296 15.97 -23.85 12.93
N SER A 297 16.05 -25.08 12.40
CA SER A 297 17.02 -26.09 12.87
C SER A 297 18.43 -25.95 12.28
N VAL A 298 18.59 -25.31 11.11
CA VAL A 298 19.89 -25.16 10.42
C VAL A 298 20.50 -23.77 10.65
N LEU A 299 19.69 -22.72 10.72
CA LEU A 299 20.17 -21.34 10.92
C LEU A 299 20.60 -21.03 12.37
N GLU A 300 20.35 -21.94 13.30
CA GLU A 300 20.56 -21.82 14.76
C GLU A 300 20.16 -20.43 15.31
N ARG A 301 21.00 -19.78 16.12
CA ARG A 301 20.74 -18.46 16.72
C ARG A 301 21.07 -17.27 15.80
N LYS A 302 21.27 -17.50 14.49
CA LYS A 302 21.79 -16.47 13.56
C LYS A 302 20.74 -15.88 12.62
N ALA A 303 19.59 -16.53 12.49
CA ALA A 303 18.46 -15.98 11.75
C ALA A 303 17.14 -16.04 12.53
N CYS A 304 16.24 -15.12 12.21
CA CYS A 304 14.84 -15.22 12.64
C CYS A 304 13.98 -15.73 11.47
N VAL A 305 13.09 -16.68 11.75
CA VAL A 305 12.09 -17.16 10.79
C VAL A 305 10.74 -16.60 11.21
N GLY A 306 10.07 -15.90 10.29
CA GLY A 306 8.67 -15.50 10.39
C GLY A 306 7.81 -16.24 9.38
N VAL A 307 6.51 -16.36 9.66
CA VAL A 307 5.52 -16.86 8.69
C VAL A 307 4.33 -15.92 8.69
N ILE A 308 3.80 -15.60 7.51
CA ILE A 308 2.55 -14.88 7.29
C ILE A 308 1.64 -15.77 6.43
N THR A 309 0.38 -15.91 6.83
CA THR A 309 -0.64 -16.67 6.10
C THR A 309 -1.60 -15.69 5.44
N PHE A 310 -1.75 -15.74 4.11
CA PHE A 310 -2.42 -14.67 3.35
C PHE A 310 -3.76 -15.07 2.73
N THR A 311 -4.68 -14.11 2.74
CA THR A 311 -6.08 -14.22 2.29
C THR A 311 -6.55 -12.83 1.82
N GLU A 312 -7.72 -12.71 1.17
CA GLU A 312 -8.31 -11.43 0.74
C GLU A 312 -8.27 -10.34 1.83
N ASN A 313 -8.51 -10.74 3.09
CA ASN A 313 -8.19 -9.92 4.25
C ASN A 313 -6.85 -10.36 4.84
N ALA A 314 -5.89 -9.45 4.96
CA ALA A 314 -4.56 -9.75 5.45
C ALA A 314 -4.53 -10.04 6.96
N ILE A 315 -4.57 -11.32 7.34
CA ILE A 315 -4.44 -11.75 8.74
C ILE A 315 -2.95 -11.86 9.09
N TYR A 316 -2.33 -10.72 9.35
CA TYR A 316 -0.95 -10.65 9.81
C TYR A 316 -0.83 -11.24 11.23
N GLN A 317 -0.28 -12.45 11.32
CA GLN A 317 0.18 -13.07 12.57
C GLN A 317 1.72 -12.99 12.65
N PRO A 318 2.29 -11.86 13.14
CA PRO A 318 3.74 -11.69 13.24
C PRO A 318 4.34 -12.59 14.32
N THR A 319 4.57 -13.85 13.96
CA THR A 319 5.37 -14.79 14.74
C THR A 319 6.76 -14.95 14.13
N PHE A 320 7.49 -13.83 14.06
CA PHE A 320 8.93 -13.86 14.32
C PHE A 320 9.14 -14.29 15.77
N LEU A 321 9.00 -15.58 15.99
CA LEU A 321 9.42 -16.24 17.22
C LEU A 321 10.95 -16.17 17.27
N ASP A 322 11.51 -15.91 18.44
CA ASP A 322 12.95 -16.13 18.62
C ASP A 322 13.23 -17.61 18.31
N ALA A 323 14.06 -17.86 17.30
CA ALA A 323 14.04 -19.08 16.46
C ALA A 323 14.52 -20.39 17.15
N GLN A 324 14.44 -20.46 18.47
CA GLN A 324 14.94 -21.53 19.33
C GLN A 324 13.95 -22.69 19.54
N ASN A 325 12.75 -22.65 18.94
CA ASN A 325 11.78 -23.75 19.04
C ASN A 325 11.03 -24.02 17.71
N PRO A 326 11.50 -24.96 16.88
CA PRO A 326 10.81 -25.43 15.68
C PRO A 326 9.35 -25.87 15.91
N SER A 327 9.02 -26.37 17.11
CA SER A 327 7.64 -26.76 17.45
C SER A 327 6.71 -25.55 17.56
N SER A 328 7.20 -24.40 18.04
CA SER A 328 6.41 -23.17 18.10
C SER A 328 6.15 -22.59 16.72
N LEU A 329 7.13 -22.63 15.81
CA LEU A 329 6.94 -22.24 14.41
C LEU A 329 5.93 -23.17 13.71
N ARG A 330 6.08 -24.49 13.85
CA ARG A 330 5.10 -25.46 13.34
C ARG A 330 3.69 -25.21 13.88
N SER A 331 3.54 -24.93 15.18
CA SER A 331 2.25 -24.58 15.78
C SER A 331 1.68 -23.23 15.32
N ALA A 332 2.52 -22.26 14.93
CA ALA A 332 2.03 -21.03 14.30
C ALA A 332 1.44 -21.32 12.91
N VAL A 333 2.17 -22.09 12.07
CA VAL A 333 1.68 -22.48 10.74
C VAL A 333 0.39 -23.30 10.80
N TYR A 334 0.28 -24.26 11.72
CA TYR A 334 -0.97 -25.04 11.90
C TYR A 334 -2.05 -24.29 12.71
N GLY A 335 -1.75 -23.11 13.25
CA GLY A 335 -2.64 -22.35 14.13
C GLY A 335 -3.49 -21.29 13.43
N ALA A 336 -3.16 -20.92 12.20
CA ALA A 336 -3.95 -19.97 11.42
C ALA A 336 -5.27 -20.59 10.95
N ALA A 337 -6.36 -19.87 11.17
CA ALA A 337 -7.70 -20.28 10.75
C ALA A 337 -7.89 -20.09 9.23
N PRO A 338 -8.75 -20.88 8.58
CA PRO A 338 -9.16 -20.62 7.20
C PRO A 338 -9.84 -19.25 7.04
N PRO A 339 -9.68 -18.56 5.90
CA PRO A 339 -10.54 -17.45 5.53
C PRO A 339 -11.96 -17.90 5.21
N GLU A 340 -12.91 -16.95 5.24
CA GLU A 340 -14.27 -17.13 4.72
C GLU A 340 -14.40 -16.79 3.22
N GLN A 341 -13.31 -16.33 2.58
CA GLN A 341 -13.25 -15.85 1.20
C GLN A 341 -12.09 -16.48 0.41
N ASN A 342 -12.31 -16.72 -0.88
CA ASN A 342 -11.41 -17.52 -1.75
C ASN A 342 -10.54 -16.67 -2.71
N VAL A 343 -10.31 -15.37 -2.44
CA VAL A 343 -9.57 -14.47 -3.36
C VAL A 343 -8.09 -14.34 -2.96
N THR A 344 -7.21 -14.65 -3.91
CA THR A 344 -5.75 -14.64 -3.76
C THR A 344 -5.16 -13.27 -4.11
N SER A 345 -4.53 -12.60 -3.13
CA SER A 345 -3.89 -11.30 -3.32
C SER A 345 -2.46 -11.28 -2.71
N PRO A 346 -1.46 -11.85 -3.42
CA PRO A 346 -0.05 -11.79 -3.02
C PRO A 346 0.49 -10.35 -3.04
N ASP A 347 -0.09 -9.49 -3.89
CA ASP A 347 0.21 -8.07 -4.05
C ASP A 347 0.01 -7.26 -2.76
N LEU A 348 -1.15 -7.40 -2.09
CA LEU A 348 -1.44 -6.77 -0.80
C LEU A 348 -0.45 -7.22 0.29
N HIS A 349 0.06 -8.44 0.19
CA HIS A 349 0.94 -9.04 1.18
C HIS A 349 2.41 -8.67 0.96
N ALA A 350 2.87 -8.64 -0.29
CA ALA A 350 4.14 -8.03 -0.64
C ALA A 350 4.15 -6.52 -0.32
N ALA A 351 3.01 -5.81 -0.47
CA ALA A 351 2.83 -4.45 0.00
C ALA A 351 2.89 -4.31 1.54
N LEU A 352 2.42 -5.29 2.31
CA LEU A 352 2.61 -5.36 3.76
C LEU A 352 4.08 -5.52 4.14
N VAL A 353 4.81 -6.46 3.53
CA VAL A 353 6.26 -6.64 3.75
C VAL A 353 7.09 -5.40 3.34
N LEU A 354 6.52 -4.54 2.47
CA LEU A 354 7.12 -3.25 2.09
C LEU A 354 6.73 -2.07 2.99
N SER A 355 5.55 -2.09 3.60
CA SER A 355 5.03 -0.99 4.41
C SER A 355 5.39 -1.12 5.89
N GLU A 356 5.48 -2.35 6.40
CA GLU A 356 5.82 -2.63 7.79
C GLU A 356 7.31 -2.87 8.03
N ARG A 357 7.73 -2.74 9.28
CA ARG A 357 9.05 -3.18 9.78
C ARG A 357 9.09 -4.70 10.02
N THR A 358 8.63 -5.47 9.03
CA THR A 358 8.50 -6.95 9.14
C THR A 358 9.85 -7.60 9.43
N PHE A 359 10.92 -7.15 8.76
CA PHE A 359 12.30 -7.52 9.06
C PHE A 359 12.80 -6.78 10.31
N ARG A 360 13.19 -7.50 11.38
CA ARG A 360 13.76 -6.91 12.60
C ARG A 360 15.13 -6.29 12.34
N PHE A 361 15.93 -6.88 11.44
CA PHE A 361 17.24 -6.34 11.05
C PHE A 361 17.04 -5.24 10.02
N GLN A 362 17.00 -3.98 10.48
CA GLN A 362 16.85 -2.84 9.58
C GLN A 362 18.07 -2.73 8.63
N ASP A 363 19.29 -2.88 9.16
CA ASP A 363 20.54 -2.83 8.40
C ASP A 363 21.38 -4.13 8.50
N GLY A 364 22.11 -4.45 7.43
CA GLY A 364 23.22 -5.41 7.42
C GLY A 364 22.92 -6.91 7.44
N GLY A 365 21.66 -7.33 7.64
CA GLY A 365 21.24 -8.74 7.56
C GLY A 365 20.69 -9.13 6.18
N THR A 366 20.92 -10.38 5.75
CA THR A 366 20.33 -10.93 4.51
C THR A 366 18.83 -11.13 4.69
N LYS A 367 18.00 -10.47 3.88
CA LYS A 367 16.53 -10.54 3.95
C LYS A 367 16.02 -11.48 2.87
N VAL A 368 15.19 -12.43 3.24
CA VAL A 368 14.63 -13.42 2.32
C VAL A 368 13.11 -13.55 2.53
N VAL A 369 12.36 -13.55 1.43
CA VAL A 369 10.95 -13.94 1.36
C VAL A 369 10.87 -15.29 0.66
N VAL A 370 10.02 -16.19 1.16
CA VAL A 370 9.64 -17.42 0.47
C VAL A 370 8.13 -17.40 0.26
N LEU A 371 7.69 -17.09 -0.95
CA LEU A 371 6.29 -17.06 -1.33
C LEU A 371 5.82 -18.45 -1.75
N VAL A 372 4.94 -19.05 -0.96
CA VAL A 372 4.25 -20.31 -1.28
C VAL A 372 2.85 -19.95 -1.78
N SER A 373 2.62 -20.01 -3.10
CA SER A 373 1.33 -19.69 -3.74
C SER A 373 0.77 -20.89 -4.49
N ALA A 374 -0.56 -21.02 -4.51
CA ALA A 374 -1.24 -22.11 -5.20
C ALA A 374 -2.28 -21.62 -6.24
N ARG A 375 -2.36 -20.30 -6.47
CA ARG A 375 -3.26 -19.64 -7.42
C ARG A 375 -2.59 -18.44 -8.11
N GLU A 376 -3.17 -18.03 -9.24
CA GLU A 376 -2.97 -16.72 -9.90
C GLU A 376 -3.50 -15.61 -8.97
N SER A 377 -2.83 -14.46 -8.92
CA SER A 377 -3.31 -13.29 -8.18
C SER A 377 -4.55 -12.66 -8.82
N SER A 378 -5.39 -12.00 -8.01
CA SER A 378 -6.41 -11.07 -8.51
C SER A 378 -5.81 -9.81 -9.18
N SER A 379 -4.53 -9.53 -8.96
CA SER A 379 -3.77 -8.42 -9.57
C SER A 379 -2.30 -8.84 -9.82
N PRO A 380 -2.01 -9.68 -10.84
CA PRO A 380 -0.66 -10.21 -11.09
C PRO A 380 0.39 -9.12 -11.33
N GLU A 381 0.00 -8.08 -12.08
CA GLU A 381 0.83 -6.90 -12.35
C GLU A 381 1.25 -6.18 -11.06
N GLU A 382 0.36 -6.11 -10.07
CA GLU A 382 0.69 -5.50 -8.78
C GLU A 382 1.53 -6.44 -7.90
N SER A 383 1.33 -7.76 -7.96
CA SER A 383 2.18 -8.75 -7.30
C SER A 383 3.64 -8.58 -7.74
N VAL A 384 3.88 -8.57 -9.05
CA VAL A 384 5.19 -8.37 -9.68
C VAL A 384 5.78 -7.01 -9.30
N ARG A 385 4.97 -5.94 -9.37
CA ARG A 385 5.36 -4.58 -8.98
C ARG A 385 5.79 -4.48 -7.51
N MET A 386 5.24 -5.29 -6.60
CA MET A 386 5.67 -5.35 -5.21
C MET A 386 6.91 -6.23 -5.02
N ALA A 387 7.02 -7.37 -5.72
CA ALA A 387 8.25 -8.17 -5.68
C ALA A 387 9.47 -7.40 -6.23
N THR A 388 9.30 -6.58 -7.27
CA THR A 388 10.37 -5.69 -7.76
C THR A 388 10.79 -4.68 -6.67
N LYS A 389 9.85 -4.05 -5.95
CA LYS A 389 10.19 -3.18 -4.80
C LYS A 389 10.86 -3.91 -3.63
N LEU A 390 10.64 -5.22 -3.47
CA LEU A 390 11.34 -6.06 -2.49
C LEU A 390 12.78 -6.35 -2.98
N LYS A 391 12.93 -6.76 -4.23
CA LYS A 391 14.22 -6.94 -4.93
C LYS A 391 15.07 -5.66 -4.86
N ASP A 392 14.48 -4.48 -5.13
CA ASP A 392 15.10 -3.15 -5.00
C ASP A 392 15.64 -2.82 -3.60
N ARG A 393 15.07 -3.43 -2.55
CA ARG A 393 15.49 -3.27 -1.15
C ARG A 393 16.51 -4.31 -0.69
N GLY A 394 17.04 -5.13 -1.61
CA GLY A 394 17.96 -6.22 -1.30
C GLY A 394 17.29 -7.40 -0.59
N VAL A 395 15.98 -7.58 -0.78
CA VAL A 395 15.24 -8.76 -0.31
C VAL A 395 15.26 -9.82 -1.42
N ILE A 396 15.84 -10.98 -1.12
CA ILE A 396 15.80 -12.15 -2.01
C ILE A 396 14.38 -12.73 -1.95
N VAL A 397 13.76 -12.99 -3.11
CA VAL A 397 12.42 -13.60 -3.18
C VAL A 397 12.57 -15.00 -3.77
N PHE A 398 12.15 -16.02 -3.04
CA PHE A 398 11.95 -17.37 -3.57
C PHE A 398 10.46 -17.58 -3.83
N VAL A 399 10.13 -18.25 -4.93
CA VAL A 399 8.74 -18.55 -5.32
C VAL A 399 8.55 -20.06 -5.36
N VAL A 400 7.60 -20.56 -4.58
CA VAL A 400 7.18 -21.96 -4.53
C VAL A 400 5.75 -22.04 -5.04
N SER A 401 5.59 -22.57 -6.24
CA SER A 401 4.29 -22.94 -6.78
C SER A 401 3.86 -24.26 -6.15
N VAL A 402 2.70 -24.27 -5.50
CA VAL A 402 2.02 -25.53 -5.18
C VAL A 402 1.04 -25.80 -6.30
N ASP A 403 1.33 -26.83 -7.09
CA ASP A 403 0.63 -27.09 -8.35
C ASP A 403 -0.58 -28.01 -8.11
N VAL A 404 -1.72 -27.57 -8.65
CA VAL A 404 -3.05 -28.10 -8.35
C VAL A 404 -3.69 -28.59 -9.63
N GLU A 405 -3.31 -29.80 -10.03
CA GLU A 405 -3.95 -30.60 -11.08
C GLU A 405 -4.18 -29.85 -12.43
N ASN A 406 -3.08 -29.40 -13.04
CA ASN A 406 -3.02 -28.76 -14.38
C ASN A 406 -3.58 -27.33 -14.51
N ASP A 407 -3.99 -26.66 -13.42
CA ASP A 407 -4.45 -25.26 -13.44
C ASP A 407 -3.28 -24.22 -13.48
N MET A 408 -2.15 -24.57 -14.09
CA MET A 408 -1.09 -23.62 -14.47
C MET A 408 -1.53 -22.87 -15.73
N THR A 409 -2.19 -21.73 -15.53
CA THR A 409 -2.46 -20.78 -16.61
C THR A 409 -1.14 -20.12 -17.07
N PRO A 410 -0.99 -19.77 -18.36
CA PRO A 410 0.18 -19.00 -18.82
C PRO A 410 0.34 -17.64 -18.12
N ARG A 411 -0.72 -17.11 -17.51
CA ARG A 411 -0.69 -15.90 -16.68
C ARG A 411 -0.09 -16.15 -15.30
N ARG A 412 -0.51 -17.22 -14.62
CA ARG A 412 0.07 -17.66 -13.34
C ARG A 412 1.55 -18.01 -13.49
N ASP A 413 1.90 -18.76 -14.53
CA ASP A 413 3.30 -19.15 -14.81
C ASP A 413 4.19 -17.91 -14.96
N LYS A 414 3.75 -16.97 -15.79
CA LYS A 414 4.38 -15.66 -15.98
C LYS A 414 4.46 -14.84 -14.69
N GLU A 415 3.39 -14.78 -13.89
CA GLU A 415 3.40 -14.07 -12.60
C GLU A 415 4.48 -14.66 -11.67
N LEU A 416 4.53 -15.98 -11.54
CA LEU A 416 5.46 -16.67 -10.65
C LEU A 416 6.92 -16.50 -11.10
N HIS A 417 7.18 -16.47 -12.42
CA HIS A 417 8.49 -16.13 -12.99
C HIS A 417 8.87 -14.65 -12.71
N GLU A 418 7.99 -13.68 -13.02
CA GLU A 418 8.28 -12.25 -12.81
C GLU A 418 8.40 -11.86 -11.32
N LEU A 419 7.79 -12.64 -10.42
CA LEU A 419 7.94 -12.52 -8.96
C LEU A 419 9.36 -12.89 -8.48
N ALA A 420 9.97 -13.94 -9.05
CA ALA A 420 11.32 -14.38 -8.71
C ALA A 420 12.42 -13.43 -9.24
N PRO A 421 13.67 -13.49 -8.73
CA PRO A 421 14.85 -13.07 -9.49
C PRO A 421 14.96 -13.84 -10.82
N SER A 422 15.69 -13.29 -11.78
CA SER A 422 15.79 -13.78 -13.17
C SER A 422 16.59 -15.08 -13.37
N ASP A 423 16.81 -15.87 -12.31
CA ASP A 423 17.56 -17.13 -12.36
C ASP A 423 16.65 -18.29 -11.90
N ASP A 424 16.63 -19.40 -12.64
CA ASP A 424 15.78 -20.59 -12.36
C ASP A 424 15.96 -21.18 -10.95
N ASP A 425 17.06 -20.89 -10.25
CA ASP A 425 17.36 -21.38 -8.90
C ASP A 425 16.43 -20.80 -7.80
N TYR A 426 15.64 -19.75 -8.10
CA TYR A 426 14.72 -19.12 -7.14
C TYR A 426 13.26 -19.58 -7.24
N TRP A 427 12.91 -20.37 -8.27
CA TRP A 427 11.55 -20.88 -8.51
C TRP A 427 11.47 -22.41 -8.32
N PHE A 428 10.33 -22.90 -7.80
CA PHE A 428 10.11 -24.30 -7.47
C PHE A 428 8.65 -24.71 -7.67
N ASP A 429 8.38 -25.65 -8.59
CA ASP A 429 7.10 -26.35 -8.68
C ASP A 429 7.02 -27.56 -7.73
N ILE A 430 5.88 -27.69 -7.04
CA ILE A 430 5.56 -28.85 -6.20
C ILE A 430 4.19 -29.40 -6.58
N THR A 431 4.19 -30.45 -7.41
CA THR A 431 2.99 -31.17 -7.86
C THR A 431 2.45 -32.13 -6.78
N TRP A 432 1.14 -32.05 -6.51
CA TRP A 432 0.45 -32.92 -5.55
C TRP A 432 -0.75 -33.66 -6.18
N PRO A 433 -0.96 -34.95 -5.85
CA PRO A 433 -0.03 -35.82 -5.12
C PRO A 433 1.22 -36.13 -5.95
N PRO A 434 2.39 -36.36 -5.34
CA PRO A 434 3.61 -36.69 -6.08
C PRO A 434 3.42 -37.99 -6.86
N ASN A 435 3.74 -37.97 -8.16
CA ASN A 435 3.50 -39.08 -9.11
C ASN A 435 4.47 -40.27 -8.96
N VAL A 436 4.80 -40.65 -7.73
CA VAL A 436 5.63 -41.82 -7.37
C VAL A 436 5.04 -42.50 -6.13
N SER A 437 4.91 -43.83 -6.17
CA SER A 437 4.20 -44.63 -5.15
C SER A 437 5.01 -44.92 -3.87
N ASP A 438 5.71 -43.92 -3.31
CA ASP A 438 6.46 -44.07 -2.05
C ASP A 438 6.35 -42.79 -1.20
N ASP A 439 5.44 -42.81 -0.23
CA ASP A 439 4.94 -41.63 0.49
C ASP A 439 5.96 -40.96 1.41
N ARG A 440 5.85 -39.63 1.56
CA ARG A 440 6.57 -38.74 2.50
C ARG A 440 8.08 -38.62 2.35
N LEU A 441 8.75 -39.51 1.61
CA LEU A 441 10.17 -39.36 1.30
C LEU A 441 10.40 -38.19 0.33
N THR A 442 9.59 -38.08 -0.72
CA THR A 442 9.65 -37.01 -1.73
C THR A 442 9.55 -35.61 -1.15
N SER A 443 8.52 -35.31 -0.35
CA SER A 443 8.35 -33.98 0.26
C SER A 443 9.47 -33.63 1.24
N SER A 444 9.97 -34.60 2.02
CA SER A 444 11.14 -34.42 2.88
C SER A 444 12.42 -34.12 2.09
N ILE A 445 12.61 -34.77 0.92
CA ILE A 445 13.72 -34.53 0.02
C ILE A 445 13.61 -33.16 -0.67
N GLN A 446 12.41 -32.75 -1.11
CA GLN A 446 12.17 -31.43 -1.71
C GLN A 446 12.43 -30.29 -0.73
N VAL A 447 11.91 -30.38 0.51
CA VAL A 447 12.20 -29.37 1.55
C VAL A 447 13.69 -29.33 1.89
N GLN A 448 14.38 -30.48 1.92
CA GLN A 448 15.83 -30.52 2.10
C GLN A 448 16.59 -29.89 0.92
N ALA A 449 16.21 -30.17 -0.32
CA ALA A 449 16.83 -29.59 -1.51
C ALA A 449 16.66 -28.06 -1.56
N LEU A 450 15.46 -27.56 -1.24
CA LEU A 450 15.18 -26.13 -1.13
C LEU A 450 15.96 -25.48 0.02
N THR A 451 16.09 -26.16 1.17
CA THR A 451 16.95 -25.72 2.28
C THR A 451 18.43 -25.65 1.85
N ILE A 452 18.92 -26.60 1.05
CA ILE A 452 20.32 -26.63 0.58
C ILE A 452 20.58 -25.51 -0.44
N ARG A 453 19.69 -25.32 -1.43
CA ARG A 453 19.78 -24.24 -2.42
C ARG A 453 19.76 -22.86 -1.78
N PHE A 454 18.94 -22.65 -0.75
CA PHE A 454 18.88 -21.42 0.05
C PHE A 454 20.27 -21.01 0.59
N PHE A 455 21.08 -21.96 1.07
CA PHE A 455 22.45 -21.64 1.55
C PHE A 455 23.44 -21.42 0.40
N LEU A 456 23.32 -22.15 -0.71
CA LEU A 456 24.17 -21.98 -1.89
C LEU A 456 24.00 -20.59 -2.52
N GLY A 457 22.75 -20.15 -2.77
CA GLY A 457 22.45 -18.85 -3.37
C GLY A 457 22.94 -17.65 -2.53
N SER A 458 23.01 -17.78 -1.20
CA SER A 458 23.53 -16.71 -0.33
C SER A 458 25.07 -16.54 -0.43
N SER A 459 25.79 -17.48 -1.05
CA SER A 459 27.27 -17.46 -1.06
C SER A 459 27.87 -16.64 -2.21
N THR A 460 27.18 -16.54 -3.35
CA THR A 460 27.70 -15.91 -4.58
C THR A 460 27.71 -14.37 -4.53
N LEU A 461 26.82 -13.77 -3.75
CA LEU A 461 26.57 -12.31 -3.75
C LEU A 461 27.63 -11.47 -3.00
N THR A 462 28.48 -12.07 -2.17
CA THR A 462 29.46 -11.31 -1.34
C THR A 462 30.83 -11.10 -2.00
N GLY A 463 31.01 -11.52 -3.26
CA GLY A 463 32.33 -11.72 -3.89
C GLY A 463 32.77 -10.72 -4.97
N ARG A 464 32.63 -9.39 -4.80
CA ARG A 464 33.05 -8.43 -5.85
C ARG A 464 33.73 -7.12 -5.37
N THR A 465 34.90 -7.24 -4.75
CA THR A 465 35.81 -6.12 -4.48
C THR A 465 37.02 -6.16 -5.41
N GLN A 466 37.39 -5.04 -6.05
CA GLN A 466 38.53 -5.02 -6.99
C GLN A 466 39.90 -5.04 -6.29
N VAL A 467 40.88 -5.62 -6.98
CA VAL A 467 42.26 -5.88 -6.50
C VAL A 467 43.10 -4.60 -6.44
N SER A 468 43.99 -4.52 -5.44
CA SER A 468 45.20 -3.69 -5.50
C SER A 468 46.44 -4.58 -5.30
N PRO A 469 47.41 -4.63 -6.24
CA PRO A 469 48.56 -5.53 -6.15
C PRO A 469 49.77 -4.83 -5.49
N ASN A 470 50.02 -5.13 -4.22
CA ASN A 470 51.33 -4.95 -3.56
C ASN A 470 51.30 -5.61 -2.17
N GLU A 471 52.04 -6.71 -2.00
CA GLU A 471 52.90 -7.04 -0.84
C GLU A 471 53.45 -8.46 -1.03
N GLU A 472 54.64 -8.57 -1.61
CA GLU A 472 55.51 -9.74 -1.42
C GLU A 472 56.14 -9.69 -0.02
N GLU A 473 56.70 -10.83 0.40
CA GLU A 473 57.43 -11.08 1.66
C GLU A 473 56.58 -11.31 2.94
N GLY A 474 56.61 -12.57 3.42
CA GLY A 474 57.03 -12.77 4.81
C GLY A 474 56.08 -13.46 5.79
N PHE A 475 55.79 -14.75 5.60
CA PHE A 475 55.64 -15.66 6.74
C PHE A 475 56.32 -17.01 6.51
N SER A 476 56.99 -17.53 7.55
CA SER A 476 57.79 -18.76 7.48
C SER A 476 57.76 -19.49 8.83
N LYS A 477 57.72 -20.83 8.76
CA LYS A 477 57.53 -21.79 9.89
C LYS A 477 56.07 -21.80 10.39
N VAL A 478 55.51 -22.92 10.87
CA VAL A 478 56.13 -24.19 11.30
C VAL A 478 55.41 -25.40 10.68
N LEU A 479 56.17 -26.41 10.26
CA LEU A 479 55.71 -27.80 10.15
C LEU A 479 56.70 -28.74 10.87
N PRO A 480 56.26 -29.86 11.46
CA PRO A 480 57.12 -30.81 12.16
C PRO A 480 57.87 -31.73 11.17
N SER A 481 59.07 -32.16 11.56
CA SER A 481 59.89 -33.07 10.76
C SER A 481 59.45 -34.54 10.89
N ALA A 482 59.12 -35.16 9.77
CA ALA A 482 59.20 -36.62 9.59
C ALA A 482 60.47 -36.97 8.79
N GLU A 483 61.02 -38.16 9.01
CA GLU A 483 62.26 -38.60 8.32
C GLU A 483 61.95 -39.09 6.90
N PRO A 484 62.79 -38.75 5.90
CA PRO A 484 62.55 -39.17 4.52
C PRO A 484 62.90 -40.66 4.32
N GLN A 485 61.93 -41.43 3.82
CA GLN A 485 62.24 -42.69 3.14
C GLN A 485 62.69 -42.39 1.70
N ALA A 486 63.48 -43.28 1.10
CA ALA A 486 64.04 -43.07 -0.23
C ALA A 486 63.04 -43.51 -1.32
N GLU A 487 62.26 -42.55 -1.83
CA GLU A 487 61.41 -42.71 -3.02
C GLU A 487 62.26 -43.05 -4.27
N SER A 488 61.67 -43.75 -5.24
CA SER A 488 62.39 -44.11 -6.48
C SER A 488 62.50 -42.92 -7.44
N ALA A 489 63.51 -42.96 -8.33
CA ALA A 489 63.64 -41.97 -9.39
C ALA A 489 62.50 -42.05 -10.42
N GLU A 490 61.90 -43.22 -10.61
CA GLU A 490 60.73 -43.40 -11.48
C GLU A 490 59.47 -42.78 -10.86
N GLU A 491 59.27 -42.94 -9.54
CA GLU A 491 58.16 -42.32 -8.82
C GLU A 491 58.26 -40.78 -8.83
N MET A 492 59.47 -40.24 -8.66
CA MET A 492 59.72 -38.81 -8.76
C MET A 492 59.49 -38.27 -10.19
N ALA A 493 59.84 -39.04 -11.21
CA ALA A 493 59.55 -38.70 -12.61
C ALA A 493 58.04 -38.74 -12.93
N LEU A 494 57.32 -39.74 -12.42
CA LEU A 494 55.87 -39.84 -12.61
C LEU A 494 55.14 -38.68 -11.92
N ARG A 495 55.50 -38.33 -10.67
CA ARG A 495 54.92 -37.17 -9.97
C ARG A 495 55.24 -35.84 -10.66
N ALA A 496 56.41 -35.70 -11.29
CA ALA A 496 56.73 -34.52 -12.10
C ALA A 496 55.87 -34.44 -13.37
N ALA A 497 55.73 -35.56 -14.11
CA ALA A 497 54.89 -35.61 -15.31
C ALA A 497 53.39 -35.38 -15.01
N VAL A 498 52.91 -35.82 -13.83
CA VAL A 498 51.56 -35.49 -13.32
C VAL A 498 51.41 -33.99 -13.04
N ALA A 499 52.45 -33.34 -12.50
CA ALA A 499 52.40 -31.91 -12.15
C ALA A 499 52.45 -30.97 -13.36
N ASP A 500 53.17 -31.33 -14.43
CA ASP A 500 53.34 -30.53 -15.64
C ASP A 500 52.25 -30.77 -16.72
N GLU A 501 51.27 -31.66 -16.46
CA GLU A 501 50.23 -32.12 -17.40
C GLU A 501 50.75 -32.66 -18.76
N ASP A 502 52.05 -33.00 -18.88
CA ASP A 502 52.65 -33.47 -20.13
C ASP A 502 52.17 -34.89 -20.48
N LEU A 503 51.19 -34.97 -21.38
CA LEU A 503 50.65 -36.23 -21.91
C LEU A 503 51.72 -37.12 -22.57
N ALA A 504 52.78 -36.56 -23.16
CA ALA A 504 53.87 -37.35 -23.74
C ALA A 504 54.79 -37.92 -22.66
N GLY A 505 55.18 -37.09 -21.69
CA GLY A 505 55.94 -37.50 -20.49
C GLY A 505 55.18 -38.53 -19.65
N LEU A 506 53.89 -38.35 -19.41
CA LEU A 506 53.02 -39.29 -18.69
C LEU A 506 52.92 -40.64 -19.41
N LYS A 507 52.68 -40.65 -20.73
CA LYS A 507 52.63 -41.89 -21.51
C LYS A 507 53.98 -42.62 -21.53
N LEU A 508 55.10 -41.89 -21.52
CA LEU A 508 56.43 -42.47 -21.43
C LEU A 508 56.71 -43.06 -20.04
N ALA A 509 56.47 -42.28 -18.97
CA ALA A 509 56.69 -42.71 -17.59
C ALA A 509 55.79 -43.90 -17.20
N LEU A 510 54.53 -43.93 -17.66
CA LEU A 510 53.63 -45.06 -17.47
C LEU A 510 54.13 -46.32 -18.20
N ALA A 511 54.62 -46.17 -19.44
CA ALA A 511 55.20 -47.28 -20.21
C ALA A 511 56.50 -47.83 -19.60
N GLU A 512 57.30 -46.98 -18.95
CA GLU A 512 58.50 -47.38 -18.22
C GLU A 512 58.15 -48.05 -16.87
N ALA A 513 57.17 -47.52 -16.12
CA ALA A 513 56.69 -48.10 -14.86
C ALA A 513 56.02 -49.49 -15.02
N LEU A 514 55.50 -49.80 -16.21
CA LEU A 514 54.93 -51.11 -16.54
C LEU A 514 55.97 -52.18 -16.92
N VAL A 515 57.28 -51.88 -16.88
CA VAL A 515 58.34 -52.86 -17.20
C VAL A 515 58.55 -53.85 -16.04
N PRO A 516 58.39 -55.19 -16.22
CA PRO A 516 58.29 -56.15 -15.11
C PRO A 516 59.52 -56.39 -14.20
N SER A 517 60.58 -55.58 -14.28
CA SER A 517 61.84 -55.80 -13.55
C SER A 517 61.98 -55.04 -12.23
N GLN A 518 61.26 -53.93 -12.04
CA GLN A 518 61.15 -53.22 -10.77
C GLN A 518 59.70 -52.77 -10.60
N ALA A 519 58.96 -53.41 -9.70
CA ALA A 519 57.55 -53.09 -9.51
C ALA A 519 57.42 -51.83 -8.64
N CYS A 520 56.79 -50.78 -9.17
CA CYS A 520 56.18 -49.76 -8.33
C CYS A 520 55.14 -50.45 -7.43
N THR A 521 55.24 -50.26 -6.11
CA THR A 521 54.43 -50.99 -5.13
C THR A 521 53.08 -50.36 -4.85
N ASP A 522 52.78 -49.21 -5.45
CA ASP A 522 51.53 -48.48 -5.27
C ASP A 522 50.62 -48.62 -6.51
N PRO A 523 49.54 -49.43 -6.43
CA PRO A 523 48.59 -49.57 -7.52
C PRO A 523 47.65 -48.37 -7.68
N GLU A 524 47.42 -47.58 -6.61
CA GLU A 524 46.55 -46.40 -6.66
C GLU A 524 47.21 -45.28 -7.49
N LEU A 525 48.55 -45.16 -7.37
CA LEU A 525 49.36 -44.27 -8.20
C LEU A 525 49.31 -44.63 -9.70
N LEU A 526 49.29 -45.92 -10.03
CA LEU A 526 49.18 -46.44 -11.40
C LEU A 526 47.77 -46.24 -11.99
N GLU A 527 46.72 -46.54 -11.21
CA GLU A 527 45.32 -46.33 -11.61
C GLU A 527 45.01 -44.83 -11.80
N GLY A 528 45.52 -43.97 -10.92
CA GLY A 528 45.44 -42.52 -11.05
C GLY A 528 46.16 -41.97 -12.30
N ALA A 529 47.35 -42.48 -12.62
CA ALA A 529 48.08 -42.11 -13.83
C ALA A 529 47.37 -42.57 -15.12
N GLU A 530 46.80 -43.78 -15.13
CA GLU A 530 45.96 -44.26 -16.23
C GLU A 530 44.69 -43.43 -16.42
N ALA A 531 44.05 -42.98 -15.34
CA ALA A 531 42.90 -42.09 -15.40
C ALA A 531 43.28 -40.70 -15.97
N LEU A 532 44.40 -40.13 -15.50
CA LEU A 532 44.90 -38.84 -15.97
C LEU A 532 45.24 -38.86 -17.48
N VAL A 533 45.87 -39.94 -17.97
CA VAL A 533 46.15 -40.10 -19.42
C VAL A 533 44.86 -40.07 -20.23
N LYS A 534 43.80 -40.77 -19.80
CA LYS A 534 42.49 -40.80 -20.50
C LYS A 534 41.81 -39.42 -20.53
N VAL A 535 41.92 -38.65 -19.43
CA VAL A 535 41.40 -37.27 -19.35
C VAL A 535 42.16 -36.34 -20.32
N LEU A 536 43.49 -36.42 -20.34
CA LEU A 536 44.33 -35.60 -21.23
C LEU A 536 44.17 -36.00 -22.71
N GLU A 537 43.94 -37.28 -23.02
CA GLU A 537 43.57 -37.71 -24.37
C GLU A 537 42.23 -37.11 -24.81
N ARG A 538 41.18 -37.19 -23.97
CA ARG A 538 39.87 -36.61 -24.31
C ARG A 538 39.94 -35.09 -24.48
N ARG A 539 40.72 -34.40 -23.64
CA ARG A 539 41.02 -32.96 -23.79
C ARG A 539 41.67 -32.64 -25.14
N GLN A 540 42.62 -33.45 -25.58
CA GLN A 540 43.28 -33.27 -26.88
C GLN A 540 42.33 -33.54 -28.06
N GLU A 541 41.47 -34.55 -27.98
CA GLU A 541 40.41 -34.80 -28.97
C GLU A 541 39.47 -33.60 -29.12
N LEU A 542 38.99 -33.05 -27.98
CA LEU A 542 38.05 -31.93 -27.96
C LEU A 542 38.68 -30.62 -28.45
N GLU A 543 39.95 -30.36 -28.14
CA GLU A 543 40.67 -29.24 -28.74
C GLU A 543 40.82 -29.37 -30.26
N GLU A 544 41.02 -30.57 -30.78
CA GLU A 544 41.15 -30.78 -32.22
C GLU A 544 39.78 -30.71 -32.92
N ALA A 545 38.71 -31.22 -32.29
CA ALA A 545 37.34 -31.07 -32.76
C ALA A 545 36.91 -29.59 -32.82
N LEU A 546 37.16 -28.81 -31.76
CA LEU A 546 36.89 -27.37 -31.75
C LEU A 546 37.70 -26.61 -32.82
N ARG A 547 38.98 -26.98 -33.06
CA ARG A 547 39.76 -26.39 -34.17
C ARG A 547 39.18 -26.70 -35.54
N GLN A 548 38.68 -27.91 -35.74
CA GLN A 548 38.07 -28.32 -37.02
C GLN A 548 36.73 -27.62 -37.23
N TRP A 549 35.89 -27.53 -36.20
CA TRP A 549 34.65 -26.73 -36.24
C TRP A 549 34.96 -25.26 -36.54
N LEU A 550 35.93 -24.64 -35.84
CA LEU A 550 36.33 -23.23 -36.03
C LEU A 550 36.92 -22.90 -37.42
N VAL A 551 37.23 -23.91 -38.23
CA VAL A 551 37.70 -23.77 -39.63
C VAL A 551 36.61 -24.18 -40.64
N GLY A 552 35.61 -24.93 -40.20
CA GLY A 552 34.45 -25.33 -41.00
C GLY A 552 33.29 -24.32 -40.94
N GLN A 553 32.31 -24.53 -41.82
CA GLN A 553 30.94 -24.07 -41.57
C GLN A 553 30.13 -25.31 -41.18
N GLN A 554 30.13 -25.60 -39.88
CA GLN A 554 29.43 -26.73 -39.27
C GLN A 554 28.19 -26.25 -38.49
N ASP A 555 27.46 -27.19 -37.89
CA ASP A 555 26.18 -26.94 -37.22
C ASP A 555 26.38 -26.08 -35.95
N PRO A 556 25.58 -25.02 -35.71
CA PRO A 556 25.58 -24.27 -34.45
C PRO A 556 25.31 -25.15 -33.20
N HIS A 557 24.53 -26.22 -33.34
CA HIS A 557 24.25 -27.16 -32.25
C HIS A 557 25.47 -28.01 -31.91
N GLU A 558 26.22 -28.45 -32.92
CA GLU A 558 27.48 -29.20 -32.77
C GLU A 558 28.52 -28.36 -32.01
N LEU A 559 28.56 -27.03 -32.23
CA LEU A 559 29.41 -26.13 -31.44
C LEU A 559 29.02 -26.11 -29.96
N ARG A 560 27.71 -26.05 -29.65
CA ARG A 560 27.23 -25.96 -28.26
C ARG A 560 27.61 -27.21 -27.46
N GLU A 561 27.47 -28.39 -28.05
CA GLU A 561 27.87 -29.66 -27.42
C GLU A 561 29.39 -29.75 -27.26
N LEU A 562 30.16 -29.46 -28.31
CA LEU A 562 31.63 -29.45 -28.26
C LEU A 562 32.19 -28.45 -27.24
N LEU A 563 31.54 -27.31 -27.05
CA LEU A 563 31.98 -26.28 -26.11
C LEU A 563 31.85 -26.73 -24.64
N GLU A 564 30.73 -27.33 -24.26
CA GLU A 564 30.51 -27.80 -22.88
C GLU A 564 31.36 -29.04 -22.56
N GLU A 565 31.55 -29.95 -23.51
CA GLU A 565 32.54 -31.01 -23.38
C GLU A 565 33.97 -30.45 -23.23
N ALA A 566 34.35 -29.44 -24.02
CA ALA A 566 35.67 -28.82 -23.92
C ALA A 566 35.89 -28.06 -22.59
N LYS A 567 34.87 -27.37 -22.08
CA LYS A 567 34.88 -26.71 -20.75
C LYS A 567 35.09 -27.73 -19.63
N THR A 568 34.29 -28.81 -19.62
CA THR A 568 34.38 -29.87 -18.60
C THR A 568 35.72 -30.63 -18.69
N ALA A 569 36.27 -30.84 -19.88
CA ALA A 569 37.60 -31.41 -20.10
C ALA A 569 38.78 -30.43 -19.86
N LYS A 570 38.52 -29.19 -19.45
CA LYS A 570 39.53 -28.11 -19.24
C LYS A 570 40.43 -27.86 -20.46
N ALA A 571 39.86 -27.91 -21.66
CA ALA A 571 40.55 -27.57 -22.90
C ALA A 571 41.15 -26.16 -22.87
N SER A 572 42.10 -25.87 -23.77
CA SER A 572 42.79 -24.59 -23.89
C SER A 572 41.83 -23.39 -23.79
N PRO A 573 41.97 -22.52 -22.76
CA PRO A 573 41.05 -21.40 -22.54
C PRO A 573 41.01 -20.40 -23.70
N ALA A 574 42.08 -20.30 -24.48
CA ALA A 574 42.12 -19.48 -25.69
C ALA A 574 41.21 -20.05 -26.80
N LEU A 575 41.09 -21.38 -26.89
CA LEU A 575 40.25 -22.05 -27.88
C LEU A 575 38.78 -22.05 -27.47
N ILE A 576 38.49 -22.30 -26.19
CA ILE A 576 37.14 -22.14 -25.60
C ILE A 576 36.63 -20.72 -25.86
N ARG A 577 37.45 -19.70 -25.55
CA ARG A 577 37.08 -18.29 -25.78
C ARG A 577 36.86 -17.96 -27.26
N GLN A 578 37.64 -18.54 -28.17
CA GLN A 578 37.43 -18.36 -29.62
C GLN A 578 36.13 -19.03 -30.10
N ALA A 579 35.77 -20.17 -29.52
CA ALA A 579 34.52 -20.87 -29.80
C ALA A 579 33.30 -20.12 -29.26
N GLU A 580 33.37 -19.58 -28.03
CA GLU A 580 32.36 -18.68 -27.45
C GLU A 580 32.11 -17.44 -28.33
N GLU A 581 33.19 -16.82 -28.84
CA GLU A 581 33.09 -15.66 -29.75
C GLU A 581 32.35 -15.98 -31.06
N GLN A 582 32.42 -17.23 -31.57
CA GLN A 582 31.68 -17.65 -32.76
C GLN A 582 30.25 -18.09 -32.44
N GLN A 583 30.02 -18.74 -31.30
CA GLN A 583 28.68 -19.11 -30.85
C GLN A 583 27.80 -17.87 -30.66
N LEU A 584 28.36 -16.81 -30.07
CA LEU A 584 27.68 -15.52 -29.92
C LEU A 584 27.36 -14.88 -31.28
N LYS A 585 28.26 -14.93 -32.27
CA LYS A 585 27.99 -14.38 -33.62
C LYS A 585 26.88 -15.12 -34.35
N LEU A 586 26.76 -16.43 -34.15
CA LEU A 586 25.66 -17.22 -34.68
C LEU A 586 24.33 -16.83 -34.01
N ARG A 587 24.27 -16.81 -32.68
CA ARG A 587 23.06 -16.39 -31.94
C ARG A 587 22.63 -14.96 -32.29
N ALA A 588 23.57 -14.02 -32.47
CA ALA A 588 23.27 -12.67 -32.95
C ALA A 588 22.56 -12.69 -34.33
N SER A 589 23.10 -13.44 -35.30
CA SER A 589 22.49 -13.56 -36.64
C SER A 589 21.16 -14.32 -36.65
N GLU A 590 20.92 -15.20 -35.68
CA GLU A 590 19.63 -15.85 -35.48
C GLU A 590 18.59 -14.86 -34.92
N ILE A 591 18.95 -14.08 -33.90
CA ILE A 591 18.12 -13.02 -33.32
C ILE A 591 17.77 -11.95 -34.37
N GLU A 592 18.75 -11.48 -35.16
CA GLU A 592 18.49 -10.58 -36.30
C GLU A 592 17.48 -11.19 -37.29
N GLY A 593 17.67 -12.47 -37.62
CA GLY A 593 16.79 -13.20 -38.52
C GLY A 593 15.37 -13.39 -37.97
N TRP A 594 15.17 -13.46 -36.65
CA TRP A 594 13.85 -13.52 -36.02
C TRP A 594 13.19 -12.14 -35.89
N LEU A 595 13.93 -11.13 -35.41
CA LEU A 595 13.46 -9.73 -35.34
C LEU A 595 12.96 -9.23 -36.71
N ILE A 596 13.67 -9.55 -37.81
CA ILE A 596 13.24 -9.22 -39.16
C ILE A 596 11.90 -9.92 -39.51
N ARG A 597 11.73 -11.21 -39.19
CA ARG A 597 10.49 -11.94 -39.48
C ARG A 597 9.30 -11.44 -38.65
N ALA A 598 9.50 -11.15 -37.37
CA ALA A 598 8.49 -10.52 -36.52
C ALA A 598 8.09 -9.13 -37.07
N THR A 599 9.09 -8.34 -37.48
CA THR A 599 8.92 -7.04 -38.13
C THR A 599 8.16 -7.14 -39.47
N GLU A 600 8.38 -8.19 -40.27
CA GLU A 600 7.66 -8.46 -41.52
C GLU A 600 6.22 -8.98 -41.32
N ASN A 601 5.98 -9.76 -40.27
CA ASN A 601 4.65 -10.31 -39.92
C ASN A 601 3.73 -9.29 -39.24
N GLU A 602 4.30 -8.22 -38.66
CA GLU A 602 3.61 -7.23 -37.80
C GLU A 602 3.01 -7.84 -36.51
N ASP A 603 3.62 -8.94 -36.04
CA ASP A 603 3.24 -9.64 -34.82
C ASP A 603 3.91 -8.98 -33.59
N SER A 604 3.10 -8.48 -32.65
CA SER A 604 3.56 -7.74 -31.47
C SER A 604 4.15 -8.63 -30.39
N ASP A 605 3.73 -9.89 -30.30
CA ASP A 605 4.17 -10.81 -29.26
C ASP A 605 5.54 -11.39 -29.64
N ASP A 606 5.68 -11.86 -30.89
CA ASP A 606 6.98 -12.22 -31.49
C ASP A 606 7.97 -11.03 -31.37
N LEU A 607 7.55 -9.81 -31.72
CA LEU A 607 8.41 -8.62 -31.65
C LEU A 607 8.89 -8.34 -30.22
N LYS A 608 8.08 -8.64 -29.20
CA LYS A 608 8.46 -8.43 -27.80
C LYS A 608 9.43 -9.51 -27.32
N GLU A 609 9.12 -10.79 -27.54
CA GLU A 609 9.98 -11.92 -27.15
C GLU A 609 11.40 -11.77 -27.73
N TRP A 610 11.51 -11.49 -29.03
CA TRP A 610 12.81 -11.35 -29.69
C TRP A 610 13.55 -10.05 -29.38
N LEU A 611 12.87 -9.02 -28.87
CA LEU A 611 13.54 -7.82 -28.33
C LEU A 611 14.08 -8.06 -26.91
N GLU A 612 13.37 -8.81 -26.08
CA GLU A 612 13.83 -9.18 -24.74
C GLU A 612 15.06 -10.12 -24.85
N GLU A 613 15.04 -11.12 -25.73
CA GLU A 613 16.20 -11.97 -26.08
C GLU A 613 17.37 -11.19 -26.72
N ALA A 614 17.10 -10.08 -27.43
CA ALA A 614 18.16 -9.21 -27.95
C ALA A 614 18.85 -8.38 -26.86
N ASP A 615 18.09 -7.85 -25.89
CA ASP A 615 18.63 -7.07 -24.77
C ASP A 615 19.36 -7.95 -23.73
N THR A 616 18.93 -9.20 -23.50
CA THR A 616 19.72 -10.17 -22.72
C THR A 616 21.03 -10.52 -23.44
N PHE A 617 20.97 -10.82 -24.74
CA PHE A 617 22.13 -11.18 -25.54
C PHE A 617 23.20 -10.08 -25.59
N ASP A 618 22.84 -8.80 -25.80
CA ASP A 618 23.81 -7.69 -25.85
C ASP A 618 24.48 -7.43 -24.48
N SER A 619 23.97 -8.02 -23.39
CA SER A 619 24.61 -8.00 -22.08
C SER A 619 25.77 -9.02 -21.95
N ASP A 620 25.57 -10.26 -22.42
CA ASP A 620 26.59 -11.32 -22.47
C ASP A 620 27.69 -11.00 -23.51
N ALA A 621 27.24 -10.70 -24.73
CA ALA A 621 28.07 -10.52 -25.92
C ALA A 621 29.02 -9.31 -25.82
N LYS A 622 28.72 -8.38 -24.90
CA LYS A 622 29.53 -7.23 -24.50
C LYS A 622 30.97 -7.57 -24.12
N SER A 623 31.20 -8.76 -23.56
CA SER A 623 32.52 -9.26 -23.17
C SER A 623 33.38 -9.74 -24.37
N PHE A 624 32.76 -9.92 -25.53
CA PHE A 624 33.36 -10.38 -26.79
C PHE A 624 33.30 -9.32 -27.92
N ASN A 625 32.66 -8.18 -27.69
CA ASN A 625 32.41 -7.15 -28.71
C ASN A 625 31.64 -7.72 -29.93
N VAL A 626 30.69 -8.62 -29.66
CA VAL A 626 29.63 -9.03 -30.59
C VAL A 626 28.37 -8.27 -30.20
N GLN A 627 27.61 -7.77 -31.18
CA GLN A 627 26.34 -7.06 -30.98
C GLN A 627 25.39 -7.41 -32.12
N VAL A 628 24.08 -7.40 -31.86
CA VAL A 628 23.01 -7.41 -32.87
C VAL A 628 23.03 -6.06 -33.62
N ASP A 629 22.70 -6.03 -34.92
CA ASP A 629 22.58 -4.77 -35.65
C ASP A 629 21.48 -3.89 -35.03
N LYS A 630 21.92 -2.75 -34.47
CA LYS A 630 21.08 -1.78 -33.77
C LYS A 630 20.03 -1.14 -34.69
N LEU A 631 20.23 -1.16 -36.00
CA LEU A 631 19.20 -0.72 -36.94
C LEU A 631 17.99 -1.67 -36.93
N VAL A 632 18.22 -2.98 -36.84
CA VAL A 632 17.15 -4.00 -36.74
C VAL A 632 16.43 -3.88 -35.40
N VAL A 633 17.18 -3.74 -34.29
CA VAL A 633 16.61 -3.58 -32.94
C VAL A 633 15.75 -2.31 -32.83
N GLU A 634 16.23 -1.17 -33.35
CA GLU A 634 15.48 0.09 -33.28
C GLU A 634 14.29 0.12 -34.26
N GLU A 635 14.36 -0.55 -35.42
CA GLU A 635 13.19 -0.71 -36.30
C GLU A 635 12.11 -1.59 -35.66
N ALA A 636 12.50 -2.73 -35.05
CA ALA A 636 11.59 -3.59 -34.30
C ALA A 636 10.95 -2.84 -33.11
N ARG A 637 11.72 -2.08 -32.33
CA ARG A 637 11.20 -1.22 -31.24
C ARG A 637 10.22 -0.16 -31.75
N LEU A 638 10.49 0.47 -32.89
CA LEU A 638 9.58 1.45 -33.50
C LEU A 638 8.27 0.80 -33.97
N LYS A 639 8.32 -0.43 -34.53
CA LYS A 639 7.12 -1.21 -34.86
C LYS A 639 6.32 -1.59 -33.62
N LEU A 640 6.95 -2.18 -32.60
CA LEU A 640 6.27 -2.58 -31.35
C LEU A 640 5.62 -1.37 -30.66
N ALA A 641 6.33 -0.24 -30.59
CA ALA A 641 5.81 1.02 -30.05
C ALA A 641 4.74 1.70 -30.93
N SER A 642 4.43 1.15 -32.11
CA SER A 642 3.27 1.54 -32.93
C SER A 642 2.10 0.56 -32.76
N ALA A 643 2.38 -0.75 -32.64
CA ALA A 643 1.39 -1.78 -32.36
C ALA A 643 0.74 -1.60 -30.98
N SER A 644 1.52 -1.37 -29.91
CA SER A 644 0.97 -1.14 -28.57
C SER A 644 0.07 0.12 -28.51
N LYS A 645 0.36 1.16 -29.31
CA LYS A 645 -0.50 2.35 -29.40
C LYS A 645 -1.81 2.10 -30.15
N LEU A 646 -1.79 1.19 -31.13
CA LEU A 646 -2.99 0.71 -31.81
C LEU A 646 -3.86 -0.07 -30.83
N GLU A 647 -3.28 -1.01 -30.10
CA GLU A 647 -3.93 -1.83 -29.06
C GLU A 647 -4.56 -0.97 -27.96
N GLU A 648 -3.78 -0.09 -27.31
CA GLU A 648 -4.27 0.87 -26.30
C GLU A 648 -5.47 1.68 -26.79
N ALA A 649 -5.47 2.09 -28.06
CA ALA A 649 -6.54 2.88 -28.65
C ALA A 649 -7.76 2.06 -29.08
N GLU A 650 -7.58 0.80 -29.49
CA GLU A 650 -8.70 -0.12 -29.75
C GLU A 650 -9.38 -0.55 -28.45
N ASP A 651 -8.62 -0.80 -27.37
CA ASP A 651 -9.14 -1.17 -26.06
C ASP A 651 -9.80 0.00 -25.33
N ALA A 652 -9.20 1.19 -25.34
CA ALA A 652 -9.86 2.39 -24.78
C ALA A 652 -11.19 2.70 -25.51
N LEU A 653 -11.26 2.46 -26.82
CA LEU A 653 -12.49 2.62 -27.60
C LEU A 653 -13.52 1.52 -27.27
N LEU A 654 -13.07 0.29 -27.04
CA LEU A 654 -13.91 -0.85 -26.67
C LEU A 654 -14.50 -0.68 -25.26
N GLN A 655 -13.67 -0.38 -24.26
CA GLN A 655 -14.08 -0.15 -22.88
C GLN A 655 -15.09 1.00 -22.77
N ALA A 656 -14.78 2.14 -23.41
CA ALA A 656 -15.69 3.28 -23.45
C ALA A 656 -17.04 2.94 -24.12
N SER A 657 -17.02 2.12 -25.19
CA SER A 657 -18.23 1.65 -25.87
C SER A 657 -19.06 0.68 -25.01
N GLN A 658 -18.41 -0.14 -24.19
CA GLN A 658 -19.10 -1.06 -23.26
C GLN A 658 -19.69 -0.31 -22.05
N ALA A 659 -19.07 0.78 -21.61
CA ALA A 659 -19.56 1.63 -20.52
C ALA A 659 -20.71 2.57 -20.93
N GLU A 660 -21.04 2.66 -22.23
CA GLU A 660 -21.98 3.63 -22.81
C GLU A 660 -21.65 5.12 -22.46
N ASP A 661 -20.37 5.42 -22.19
CA ASP A 661 -19.90 6.75 -21.76
C ASP A 661 -19.69 7.71 -22.96
N VAL A 662 -20.54 8.74 -23.04
CA VAL A 662 -20.57 9.75 -24.10
C VAL A 662 -19.29 10.60 -24.19
N GLU A 663 -18.58 10.82 -23.08
CA GLU A 663 -17.33 11.60 -23.05
C GLU A 663 -16.13 10.71 -23.34
N ALA A 664 -16.06 9.52 -22.73
CA ALA A 664 -14.98 8.57 -22.98
C ALA A 664 -14.97 8.08 -24.45
N ILE A 665 -16.13 7.75 -25.04
CA ILE A 665 -16.22 7.36 -26.44
C ILE A 665 -15.77 8.52 -27.35
N ALA A 666 -16.15 9.76 -27.03
CA ALA A 666 -15.74 10.93 -27.80
C ALA A 666 -14.22 11.19 -27.71
N LEU A 667 -13.60 10.98 -26.55
CA LEU A 667 -12.16 11.10 -26.35
C LEU A 667 -11.38 9.99 -27.05
N ALA A 668 -11.85 8.74 -26.98
CA ALA A 668 -11.26 7.60 -27.67
C ALA A 668 -11.34 7.78 -29.20
N LEU A 669 -12.48 8.17 -29.74
CA LEU A 669 -12.66 8.49 -31.17
C LEU A 669 -11.76 9.62 -31.67
N ALA A 670 -11.35 10.56 -30.81
CA ALA A 670 -10.40 11.61 -31.17
C ALA A 670 -8.95 11.11 -31.29
N ARG A 671 -8.60 10.02 -30.59
CA ARG A 671 -7.26 9.40 -30.59
C ARG A 671 -7.14 8.30 -31.64
N ALA A 672 -8.19 7.51 -31.82
CA ALA A 672 -8.23 6.32 -32.67
C ALA A 672 -7.65 6.51 -34.10
N PRO A 673 -7.92 7.60 -34.85
CA PRO A 673 -7.34 7.80 -36.18
C PRO A 673 -5.82 8.02 -36.18
N ALA A 674 -5.24 8.54 -35.09
CA ALA A 674 -3.80 8.78 -34.97
C ALA A 674 -3.03 7.53 -34.50
N ALA A 675 -3.73 6.60 -33.84
CA ALA A 675 -3.23 5.28 -33.46
C ALA A 675 -3.36 4.22 -34.57
N GLY A 676 -4.07 4.53 -35.67
CA GLY A 676 -4.28 3.61 -36.78
C GLY A 676 -5.48 2.66 -36.64
N VAL A 677 -6.34 2.88 -35.63
CA VAL A 677 -7.53 2.05 -35.35
C VAL A 677 -8.39 1.85 -36.60
N SER A 678 -8.87 0.62 -36.78
CA SER A 678 -9.63 0.22 -37.96
C SER A 678 -10.84 1.14 -38.25
N PRO A 679 -11.01 1.65 -39.49
CA PRO A 679 -12.10 2.58 -39.83
C PRO A 679 -13.49 2.07 -39.49
N ASP A 680 -13.71 0.76 -39.56
CA ASP A 680 -14.97 0.12 -39.23
C ASP A 680 -15.29 0.20 -37.72
N ARG A 681 -14.28 0.06 -36.83
CA ARG A 681 -14.47 0.28 -35.38
C ARG A 681 -14.74 1.76 -35.08
N ILE A 682 -14.00 2.68 -35.72
CA ILE A 682 -14.24 4.13 -35.61
C ILE A 682 -15.67 4.48 -36.06
N GLN A 683 -16.16 3.88 -37.15
CA GLN A 683 -17.53 4.08 -37.63
C GLN A 683 -18.58 3.50 -36.66
N GLN A 684 -18.33 2.32 -36.08
CA GLN A 684 -19.24 1.69 -35.11
C GLN A 684 -19.36 2.51 -33.82
N ALA A 685 -18.24 2.88 -33.20
CA ALA A 685 -18.24 3.71 -32.00
C ALA A 685 -18.77 5.14 -32.28
N GLY A 686 -18.51 5.70 -33.46
CA GLY A 686 -19.10 6.97 -33.90
C GLY A 686 -20.62 6.91 -34.06
N ALA A 687 -21.16 5.77 -34.52
CA ALA A 687 -22.60 5.54 -34.59
C ALA A 687 -23.23 5.37 -33.19
N LEU A 688 -22.55 4.67 -32.28
CA LEU A 688 -22.95 4.54 -30.88
C LEU A 688 -22.98 5.91 -30.17
N LEU A 689 -21.93 6.72 -30.30
CA LEU A 689 -21.89 8.07 -29.74
C LEU A 689 -23.04 8.97 -30.26
N ALA A 690 -23.35 8.88 -31.55
CA ALA A 690 -24.45 9.62 -32.18
C ALA A 690 -25.86 9.08 -31.83
N PHE A 691 -25.94 7.91 -31.19
CA PHE A 691 -27.15 7.34 -30.61
C PHE A 691 -27.30 7.76 -29.15
N LEU A 692 -26.28 7.54 -28.31
CA LEU A 692 -26.27 7.89 -26.88
C LEU A 692 -26.51 9.39 -26.64
N ARG A 693 -25.92 10.27 -27.46
CA ARG A 693 -26.20 11.73 -27.38
C ARG A 693 -27.67 12.08 -27.58
N LYS A 694 -28.39 11.36 -28.44
CA LYS A 694 -29.84 11.58 -28.65
C LYS A 694 -30.69 11.06 -27.52
N GLN A 695 -30.23 10.04 -26.80
CA GLN A 695 -30.86 9.60 -25.56
C GLN A 695 -30.70 10.65 -24.47
N LEU A 696 -29.47 11.16 -24.28
CA LEU A 696 -29.19 12.22 -23.31
C LEU A 696 -29.99 13.51 -23.61
N GLU A 697 -29.98 13.99 -24.86
CA GLU A 697 -30.78 15.14 -25.31
C GLU A 697 -32.29 14.95 -25.03
N ALA A 698 -32.83 13.74 -25.24
CA ALA A 698 -34.24 13.44 -24.97
C ALA A 698 -34.57 13.35 -23.48
N GLU A 699 -33.65 12.84 -22.66
CA GLU A 699 -33.81 12.74 -21.20
C GLU A 699 -33.64 14.09 -20.50
N GLU A 700 -32.74 14.95 -20.96
CA GLU A 700 -32.61 16.32 -20.46
C GLU A 700 -33.84 17.17 -20.80
N ALA A 701 -34.35 17.08 -22.03
CA ALA A 701 -35.61 17.71 -22.41
C ALA A 701 -36.78 17.19 -21.55
N LEU A 702 -36.85 15.88 -21.30
CA LEU A 702 -37.89 15.29 -20.45
C LEU A 702 -37.78 15.76 -18.99
N ARG A 703 -36.57 15.84 -18.43
CA ARG A 703 -36.32 16.44 -17.10
C ARG A 703 -36.83 17.88 -17.02
N GLN A 704 -36.57 18.69 -18.05
CA GLN A 704 -37.07 20.06 -18.10
C GLN A 704 -38.61 20.10 -18.13
N ALA A 705 -39.26 19.31 -19.00
CA ALA A 705 -40.72 19.29 -19.09
C ALA A 705 -41.40 18.80 -17.80
N VAL A 706 -40.81 17.80 -17.11
CA VAL A 706 -41.25 17.32 -15.79
C VAL A 706 -41.12 18.42 -14.72
N ALA A 707 -40.01 19.16 -14.72
CA ALA A 707 -39.80 20.28 -13.79
C ALA A 707 -40.74 21.48 -14.07
N GLU A 708 -41.09 21.74 -15.33
CA GLU A 708 -42.05 22.76 -15.74
C GLU A 708 -43.53 22.33 -15.58
N GLN A 709 -43.77 21.02 -15.38
CA GLN A 709 -45.09 20.38 -15.26
C GLN A 709 -45.99 20.55 -16.51
N ASP A 710 -45.39 20.68 -17.70
CA ASP A 710 -46.14 20.75 -18.96
C ASP A 710 -46.58 19.35 -19.39
N VAL A 711 -47.86 19.05 -19.14
CA VAL A 711 -48.48 17.74 -19.37
C VAL A 711 -48.46 17.33 -20.84
N ASP A 712 -48.61 18.29 -21.76
CA ASP A 712 -48.59 18.02 -23.19
C ASP A 712 -47.14 17.78 -23.65
N GLU A 713 -46.17 18.54 -23.13
CA GLU A 713 -44.76 18.38 -23.46
C GLU A 713 -44.15 17.09 -22.90
N ILE A 714 -44.43 16.73 -21.64
CA ILE A 714 -44.05 15.44 -21.04
C ILE A 714 -44.61 14.28 -21.88
N GLY A 715 -45.86 14.41 -22.36
CA GLY A 715 -46.47 13.44 -23.27
C GLY A 715 -45.70 13.26 -24.58
N ARG A 716 -45.33 14.37 -25.25
CA ARG A 716 -44.55 14.32 -26.50
C ARG A 716 -43.13 13.78 -26.28
N LEU A 717 -42.45 14.20 -25.21
CA LEU A 717 -41.07 13.83 -24.94
C LEU A 717 -40.94 12.39 -24.45
N LEU A 718 -41.95 11.83 -23.76
CA LEU A 718 -42.00 10.40 -23.47
C LEU A 718 -42.07 9.52 -24.72
N GLU A 719 -42.76 9.96 -25.78
CA GLU A 719 -42.75 9.24 -27.06
C GLU A 719 -41.37 9.35 -27.75
N VAL A 720 -40.72 10.52 -27.69
CA VAL A 720 -39.37 10.72 -28.25
C VAL A 720 -38.32 9.89 -27.51
N ALA A 721 -38.28 9.96 -26.18
CA ALA A 721 -37.33 9.22 -25.34
C ALA A 721 -37.49 7.69 -25.51
N ARG A 722 -38.74 7.20 -25.61
CA ARG A 722 -39.02 5.79 -25.96
C ARG A 722 -38.56 5.43 -27.37
N ALA A 723 -38.68 6.34 -28.35
CA ALA A 723 -38.26 6.10 -29.73
C ALA A 723 -36.73 6.08 -29.91
N VAL A 724 -35.97 6.81 -29.09
CA VAL A 724 -34.50 6.70 -29.01
C VAL A 724 -34.03 5.57 -28.07
N GLY A 725 -34.94 4.90 -27.37
CA GLY A 725 -34.63 3.73 -26.53
C GLY A 725 -34.02 4.04 -25.16
N SER A 726 -34.23 5.26 -24.64
CA SER A 726 -33.89 5.65 -23.27
C SER A 726 -34.49 4.70 -22.23
N LYS A 727 -33.87 4.63 -21.04
CA LYS A 727 -34.22 3.69 -19.97
C LYS A 727 -34.05 4.34 -18.59
N GLY A 728 -34.73 3.78 -17.58
CA GLY A 728 -34.50 4.14 -16.18
C GLY A 728 -35.47 5.19 -15.62
N ALA A 729 -35.15 5.62 -14.40
CA ALA A 729 -36.10 6.29 -13.48
C ALA A 729 -36.79 7.54 -14.05
N ILE A 730 -36.16 8.30 -14.95
CA ILE A 730 -36.76 9.51 -15.52
C ILE A 730 -38.01 9.21 -16.37
N LEU A 731 -38.05 8.04 -17.04
CA LEU A 731 -39.25 7.61 -17.75
C LEU A 731 -40.35 7.20 -16.78
N GLU A 732 -40.00 6.54 -15.68
CA GLU A 732 -40.94 6.09 -14.66
C GLU A 732 -41.55 7.28 -13.90
N GLU A 733 -40.72 8.25 -13.50
CA GLU A 733 -41.15 9.52 -12.88
C GLU A 733 -42.10 10.31 -13.79
N ALA A 734 -41.74 10.47 -15.07
CA ALA A 734 -42.59 11.13 -16.05
C ALA A 734 -43.92 10.39 -16.29
N HIS A 735 -43.94 9.05 -16.28
CA HIS A 735 -45.18 8.27 -16.35
C HIS A 735 -46.04 8.43 -15.09
N LEU A 736 -45.45 8.32 -13.91
CA LEU A 736 -46.14 8.52 -12.63
C LEU A 736 -46.74 9.93 -12.51
N MET A 737 -46.04 10.96 -13.01
CA MET A 737 -46.57 12.31 -13.08
C MET A 737 -47.78 12.41 -14.04
N LEU A 738 -47.70 11.83 -15.25
CA LEU A 738 -48.84 11.81 -16.18
C LEU A 738 -50.04 11.01 -15.65
N GLU A 739 -49.82 9.90 -14.95
CA GLU A 739 -50.89 9.10 -14.34
C GLU A 739 -51.55 9.87 -13.18
N SER A 740 -50.76 10.47 -12.28
CA SER A 740 -51.26 11.32 -11.19
C SER A 740 -52.12 12.49 -11.70
N ILE A 741 -51.68 13.13 -12.79
CA ILE A 741 -52.41 14.24 -13.42
C ILE A 741 -53.71 13.72 -14.08
N ARG A 742 -53.68 12.59 -14.77
CA ARG A 742 -54.88 11.95 -15.37
C ARG A 742 -55.91 11.55 -14.33
N ASP A 743 -55.49 10.94 -13.22
CA ASP A 743 -56.36 10.60 -12.10
C ASP A 743 -57.02 11.84 -11.49
N SER A 744 -56.26 12.93 -11.36
CA SER A 744 -56.80 14.22 -10.89
C SER A 744 -57.87 14.78 -11.86
N GLU A 745 -57.70 14.57 -13.17
CA GLU A 745 -58.64 15.03 -14.20
C GLU A 745 -59.88 14.13 -14.29
N GLU A 746 -59.75 12.81 -14.20
CA GLU A 746 -60.87 11.86 -14.13
C GLU A 746 -61.70 12.11 -12.85
N ALA A 747 -61.05 12.32 -11.70
CA ALA A 747 -61.74 12.69 -10.45
C ALA A 747 -62.50 14.01 -10.57
N LEU A 748 -61.93 15.01 -11.25
CA LEU A 748 -62.61 16.28 -11.53
C LEU A 748 -63.79 16.10 -12.51
N ARG A 749 -63.61 15.29 -13.57
CA ARG A 749 -64.68 14.91 -14.52
C ARG A 749 -65.81 14.15 -13.83
N GLN A 750 -65.50 13.22 -12.92
CA GLN A 750 -66.51 12.50 -12.14
C GLN A 750 -67.26 13.46 -11.19
N ALA A 751 -66.56 14.34 -10.47
CA ALA A 751 -67.19 15.35 -9.63
C ALA A 751 -68.10 16.32 -10.41
N MET A 752 -67.79 16.57 -11.69
CA MET A 752 -68.69 17.27 -12.63
C MET A 752 -69.89 16.41 -13.05
N ARG A 753 -69.70 15.14 -13.46
CA ARG A 753 -70.77 14.21 -13.88
C ARG A 753 -71.81 13.98 -12.77
N GLU A 754 -71.37 13.87 -11.51
CA GLU A 754 -72.25 13.69 -10.34
C GLU A 754 -73.08 14.94 -10.02
N ASN A 755 -72.78 16.10 -10.63
CA ASN A 755 -73.40 17.41 -10.38
C ASN A 755 -73.43 17.81 -8.89
N ASN A 756 -72.58 17.17 -8.08
CA ASN A 756 -72.55 17.32 -6.64
C ASN A 756 -71.72 18.57 -6.32
N LEU A 757 -72.36 19.72 -6.23
CA LEU A 757 -71.70 21.01 -5.97
C LEU A 757 -70.83 21.03 -4.69
N ARG A 758 -70.97 20.08 -3.76
CA ARG A 758 -70.00 19.88 -2.66
C ARG A 758 -68.75 19.13 -3.13
N SER A 759 -68.87 18.03 -3.86
CA SER A 759 -67.71 17.33 -4.46
C SER A 759 -66.99 18.21 -5.49
N LEU A 760 -67.75 18.93 -6.33
CA LEU A 760 -67.24 19.81 -7.38
C LEU A 760 -66.54 21.03 -6.78
N ARG A 761 -67.11 21.66 -5.73
CA ARG A 761 -66.36 22.64 -4.93
C ARG A 761 -65.15 22.01 -4.24
N LYS A 762 -65.28 20.85 -3.58
CA LYS A 762 -64.13 20.22 -2.93
C LYS A 762 -63.01 19.90 -3.93
N ALA A 763 -63.30 19.48 -5.15
CA ALA A 763 -62.31 19.24 -6.20
C ALA A 763 -61.71 20.52 -6.77
N VAL A 764 -62.52 21.55 -7.06
CA VAL A 764 -62.02 22.86 -7.56
C VAL A 764 -61.27 23.64 -6.48
N ASP A 765 -61.73 23.56 -5.23
CA ASP A 765 -61.10 24.18 -4.09
C ASP A 765 -59.85 23.39 -3.68
N MET A 766 -59.82 22.05 -3.76
CA MET A 766 -58.57 21.27 -3.68
C MET A 766 -57.61 21.65 -4.81
N GLY A 767 -58.08 21.76 -6.06
CA GLY A 767 -57.25 22.19 -7.20
C GLY A 767 -56.85 23.67 -7.19
N LYS A 768 -57.41 24.47 -6.28
CA LYS A 768 -57.00 25.85 -5.98
C LYS A 768 -56.09 25.91 -4.76
N THR A 769 -56.36 25.16 -3.70
CA THR A 769 -55.45 25.06 -2.54
C THR A 769 -54.18 24.32 -2.94
N TYR A 770 -54.24 23.34 -3.85
CA TYR A 770 -53.06 22.66 -4.38
C TYR A 770 -52.25 23.58 -5.28
N ARG A 771 -52.87 24.35 -6.20
CA ARG A 771 -52.12 25.38 -6.95
C ARG A 771 -51.64 26.56 -6.09
N ALA A 772 -52.35 26.92 -5.02
CA ALA A 772 -51.89 27.93 -4.06
C ALA A 772 -50.83 27.37 -3.10
N LEU A 773 -50.82 26.06 -2.84
CA LEU A 773 -49.75 25.36 -2.12
C LEU A 773 -48.52 25.25 -3.02
N LEU A 774 -48.63 24.78 -4.26
CA LEU A 774 -47.53 24.75 -5.23
C LEU A 774 -46.97 26.15 -5.50
N ALA A 775 -47.82 27.18 -5.63
CA ALA A 775 -47.35 28.57 -5.75
C ALA A 775 -46.59 29.02 -4.49
N LYS A 776 -47.07 28.67 -3.29
CA LYS A 776 -46.38 28.97 -2.02
C LYS A 776 -45.12 28.12 -1.79
N VAL A 777 -45.08 26.89 -2.27
CA VAL A 777 -43.91 26.00 -2.21
C VAL A 777 -42.86 26.53 -3.17
N LYS A 778 -43.23 26.92 -4.39
CA LYS A 778 -42.33 27.58 -5.33
C LYS A 778 -41.85 28.94 -4.82
N GLU A 779 -42.74 29.77 -4.27
CA GLU A 779 -42.37 31.04 -3.62
C GLU A 779 -41.43 30.80 -2.42
N ALA A 780 -41.70 29.79 -1.60
CA ALA A 780 -40.83 29.40 -0.50
C ALA A 780 -39.49 28.86 -1.00
N GLU A 781 -39.43 28.04 -2.04
CA GLU A 781 -38.19 27.50 -2.60
C GLU A 781 -37.36 28.56 -3.32
N GLU A 782 -37.98 29.51 -4.02
CA GLU A 782 -37.31 30.69 -4.57
C GLU A 782 -36.74 31.56 -3.43
N GLN A 783 -37.49 31.76 -2.34
CA GLN A 783 -36.98 32.41 -1.12
C GLN A 783 -35.85 31.61 -0.46
N LYS A 784 -35.91 30.27 -0.44
CA LYS A 784 -34.90 29.39 0.17
C LYS A 784 -33.62 29.25 -0.68
N ALA A 785 -33.75 29.30 -2.01
CA ALA A 785 -32.63 29.43 -2.93
C ALA A 785 -31.95 30.80 -2.79
N LYS A 786 -32.74 31.88 -2.70
CA LYS A 786 -32.24 33.23 -2.43
C LYS A 786 -31.53 33.32 -1.07
N LEU A 787 -32.09 32.76 0.00
CA LEU A 787 -31.47 32.71 1.33
C LEU A 787 -30.17 31.90 1.32
N ARG A 788 -30.10 30.79 0.59
CA ARG A 788 -28.84 30.05 0.38
C ARG A 788 -27.78 30.89 -0.33
N ALA A 789 -28.14 31.61 -1.39
CA ALA A 789 -27.22 32.49 -2.11
C ALA A 789 -26.75 33.67 -1.25
N GLU A 790 -27.66 34.33 -0.52
CA GLU A 790 -27.31 35.43 0.38
C GLU A 790 -26.49 34.98 1.60
N ALA A 791 -26.75 33.78 2.15
CA ALA A 791 -25.95 33.20 3.21
C ALA A 791 -24.56 32.78 2.72
N ALA A 792 -24.46 32.11 1.56
CA ALA A 792 -23.19 31.74 0.95
C ALA A 792 -22.33 32.98 0.68
N ALA A 793 -22.90 34.04 0.08
CA ALA A 793 -22.21 35.31 -0.13
C ALA A 793 -21.80 36.00 1.19
N ALA A 794 -22.61 35.89 2.26
CA ALA A 794 -22.28 36.47 3.56
C ALA A 794 -21.28 35.65 4.40
N LEU A 795 -21.03 34.39 4.02
CA LEU A 795 -20.08 33.46 4.66
C LEU A 795 -18.77 33.38 3.85
N GLU A 796 -18.83 33.49 2.52
CA GLU A 796 -17.67 33.91 1.74
C GLU A 796 -17.24 35.32 2.16
N GLU A 797 -18.18 36.26 2.36
CA GLU A 797 -17.99 37.50 3.15
C GLU A 797 -17.97 37.24 4.68
N ALA A 798 -17.36 36.13 5.11
CA ALA A 798 -16.77 35.92 6.43
C ALA A 798 -15.34 35.32 6.40
N MET A 799 -14.86 34.77 5.27
CA MET A 799 -13.53 34.14 5.18
C MET A 799 -12.38 35.12 4.89
N ILE A 800 -12.09 35.51 3.62
CA ILE A 800 -10.89 36.28 3.10
C ILE A 800 -10.40 37.55 3.88
N LEU A 801 -11.00 37.93 5.00
CA LEU A 801 -10.44 38.90 5.94
C LEU A 801 -10.63 38.36 7.40
N ASP A 802 -10.09 37.15 7.73
CA ASP A 802 -10.43 36.09 8.75
C ASP A 802 -10.20 36.30 10.29
N LEU A 803 -11.00 35.66 11.18
CA LEU A 803 -11.05 35.88 12.66
C LEU A 803 -10.29 34.90 13.57
N SER A 804 -9.85 35.48 14.69
CA SER A 804 -9.51 34.83 15.97
C SER A 804 -10.71 34.50 16.89
N GLU A 805 -10.85 33.24 17.28
CA GLU A 805 -11.54 32.75 18.49
C GLU A 805 -13.07 32.85 18.60
N ASP A 806 -13.71 33.94 18.17
CA ASP A 806 -15.19 34.03 18.18
C ASP A 806 -15.79 33.44 16.89
N LEU A 807 -14.98 33.09 15.87
CA LEU A 807 -15.47 32.33 14.70
C LEU A 807 -16.20 31.02 15.14
N PRO A 808 -16.01 30.57 16.42
CA PRO A 808 -16.97 29.79 17.25
C PRO A 808 -18.11 30.35 18.19
N ALA A 809 -18.93 31.41 17.90
CA ALA A 809 -20.18 31.81 18.68
C ALA A 809 -21.72 31.44 18.35
N TRP A 810 -22.74 31.88 17.52
CA TRP A 810 -23.19 32.53 16.21
C TRP A 810 -23.43 31.80 14.81
N VAL A 811 -22.51 31.15 14.05
CA VAL A 811 -22.75 30.68 12.64
C VAL A 811 -23.55 29.43 12.42
N THR A 812 -23.44 28.38 13.23
CA THR A 812 -24.48 27.37 13.32
C THR A 812 -25.69 27.87 14.09
N GLU A 813 -25.66 29.01 14.81
CA GLU A 813 -26.93 29.68 15.08
C GLU A 813 -27.55 30.20 13.74
N LEU A 814 -26.74 30.59 12.73
CA LEU A 814 -27.19 30.86 11.36
C LEU A 814 -27.43 29.61 10.47
N GLN A 815 -26.62 28.54 10.54
CA GLN A 815 -26.76 27.31 9.75
C GLN A 815 -27.78 26.35 10.38
N GLU A 816 -28.03 26.39 11.69
CA GLU A 816 -29.24 25.84 12.32
C GLU A 816 -30.45 26.60 11.79
N ALA A 817 -30.47 27.94 11.93
CA ALA A 817 -31.60 28.74 11.47
C ALA A 817 -31.85 28.58 9.96
N LEU A 818 -30.80 28.47 9.13
CA LEU A 818 -30.94 28.08 7.73
C LEU A 818 -31.45 26.63 7.60
N THR A 819 -30.86 25.64 8.26
CA THR A 819 -31.30 24.23 8.13
C THR A 819 -32.79 24.07 8.50
N ASP A 820 -33.21 24.74 9.56
CA ASP A 820 -34.59 24.81 10.03
C ASP A 820 -35.51 25.58 9.07
N ALA A 821 -35.08 26.74 8.56
CA ALA A 821 -35.81 27.52 7.55
C ALA A 821 -35.81 26.87 6.15
N LEU A 822 -34.90 25.93 5.90
CA LEU A 822 -34.77 25.14 4.67
C LEU A 822 -35.52 23.82 4.74
N SER A 823 -36.00 23.41 5.92
CA SER A 823 -36.84 22.22 6.12
C SER A 823 -38.17 22.35 5.36
N VAL A 824 -38.80 21.22 5.05
CA VAL A 824 -40.06 21.19 4.28
C VAL A 824 -41.23 21.77 5.10
N ASP A 825 -41.18 21.65 6.43
CA ASP A 825 -42.18 22.13 7.38
C ASP A 825 -41.81 23.49 8.02
N ALA A 826 -40.86 24.24 7.42
CA ALA A 826 -40.38 25.51 7.95
C ALA A 826 -41.50 26.53 8.17
N SER A 827 -41.69 26.99 9.40
CA SER A 827 -42.65 28.06 9.68
C SER A 827 -42.10 29.43 9.20
N PRO A 828 -42.97 30.38 8.80
CA PRO A 828 -42.53 31.72 8.41
C PRO A 828 -41.74 32.46 9.51
N GLU A 829 -41.95 32.09 10.77
CA GLU A 829 -41.23 32.63 11.92
C GLU A 829 -39.76 32.20 11.92
N LYS A 830 -39.46 30.92 11.59
CA LYS A 830 -38.07 30.45 11.44
C LYS A 830 -37.35 31.07 10.24
N VAL A 831 -38.07 31.31 9.14
CA VAL A 831 -37.52 32.05 7.98
C VAL A 831 -37.18 33.50 8.35
N ALA A 832 -38.03 34.16 9.14
CA ALA A 832 -37.77 35.51 9.66
C ALA A 832 -36.63 35.54 10.69
N GLU A 833 -36.49 34.51 11.53
CA GLU A 833 -35.40 34.33 12.49
C GLU A 833 -34.05 34.16 11.78
N ALA A 834 -33.99 33.31 10.75
CA ALA A 834 -32.81 33.14 9.90
C ALA A 834 -32.41 34.45 9.19
N GLN A 835 -33.38 35.20 8.65
CA GLN A 835 -33.16 36.51 8.04
C GLN A 835 -32.63 37.53 9.06
N ALA A 836 -33.21 37.59 10.27
CA ALA A 836 -32.79 38.50 11.33
C ALA A 836 -31.36 38.22 11.80
N LEU A 837 -30.95 36.94 11.87
CA LEU A 837 -29.56 36.56 12.15
C LEU A 837 -28.62 36.97 11.02
N LEU A 838 -29.04 36.83 9.75
CA LEU A 838 -28.28 37.26 8.57
C LEU A 838 -28.06 38.79 8.56
N ASP A 839 -29.09 39.58 8.90
CA ASP A 839 -28.98 41.03 8.96
C ASP A 839 -28.21 41.53 10.21
N LYS A 840 -28.25 40.78 11.32
CA LYS A 840 -27.39 41.01 12.50
C LYS A 840 -25.91 40.72 12.18
N LEU A 841 -25.63 39.62 11.46
CA LEU A 841 -24.32 39.34 10.85
C LEU A 841 -23.87 40.55 10.00
N ARG A 842 -24.73 41.03 9.09
CA ARG A 842 -24.42 42.16 8.20
C ARG A 842 -24.02 43.42 8.95
N GLY A 843 -24.72 43.74 10.05
CA GLY A 843 -24.37 44.84 10.94
C GLY A 843 -22.95 44.79 11.49
N MET A 844 -22.47 43.61 11.92
CA MET A 844 -21.16 43.47 12.56
C MET A 844 -19.98 43.77 11.62
N LEU A 845 -19.91 43.16 10.43
CA LEU A 845 -18.87 43.58 9.47
C LEU A 845 -19.06 45.01 9.01
N SER A 846 -20.28 45.55 8.97
CA SER A 846 -20.46 46.97 8.62
C SER A 846 -19.81 47.88 9.66
N ALA A 847 -19.97 47.59 10.95
CA ALA A 847 -19.31 48.32 12.03
C ALA A 847 -17.79 48.17 11.96
N GLU A 848 -17.27 46.94 11.84
CA GLU A 848 -15.83 46.67 11.72
C GLU A 848 -15.19 47.31 10.48
N LYS A 849 -15.87 47.22 9.33
CA LYS A 849 -15.47 47.81 8.05
C LYS A 849 -15.19 49.29 8.24
N LEU A 850 -16.13 50.00 8.86
CA LEU A 850 -16.02 51.41 9.22
C LEU A 850 -14.95 51.66 10.31
N LEU A 851 -14.79 50.76 11.28
CA LEU A 851 -13.86 50.93 12.39
C LEU A 851 -12.39 50.90 11.92
N ARG A 852 -12.02 50.00 11.01
CA ARG A 852 -10.68 50.10 10.37
C ARG A 852 -10.57 51.19 9.33
N GLU A 853 -11.69 51.55 8.68
CA GLU A 853 -11.74 52.75 7.83
C GLU A 853 -11.31 54.01 8.63
N ALA A 854 -11.63 54.06 9.93
CA ALA A 854 -11.11 55.07 10.85
C ALA A 854 -9.65 54.81 11.30
N MET A 855 -9.30 53.58 11.71
CA MET A 855 -7.95 53.26 12.23
C MET A 855 -6.82 53.58 11.24
N GLU A 856 -6.94 53.18 9.98
CA GLU A 856 -5.89 53.45 8.97
C GLU A 856 -5.93 54.91 8.47
N GLY A 857 -7.09 55.58 8.60
CA GLY A 857 -7.23 57.03 8.46
C GLY A 857 -6.56 57.84 9.57
N ARG A 858 -6.29 57.22 10.74
CA ARG A 858 -5.57 57.80 11.90
C ARG A 858 -6.25 59.01 12.56
N ASP A 859 -7.54 59.19 12.32
CA ASP A 859 -8.35 60.22 12.96
C ASP A 859 -8.84 59.70 14.32
N LEU A 860 -8.24 60.18 15.41
CA LEU A 860 -8.51 59.69 16.77
C LEU A 860 -9.94 60.00 17.24
N ASP A 861 -10.51 61.12 16.82
CA ASP A 861 -11.89 61.49 17.17
C ASP A 861 -12.88 60.59 16.41
N LEU A 862 -12.60 60.27 15.14
CA LEU A 862 -13.38 59.30 14.36
C LEU A 862 -13.22 57.87 14.90
N ILE A 863 -12.02 57.46 15.34
CA ILE A 863 -11.79 56.15 15.97
C ILE A 863 -12.61 56.04 17.26
N ALA A 864 -12.62 57.08 18.10
CA ALA A 864 -13.46 57.12 19.30
C ALA A 864 -14.96 57.06 18.97
N GLN A 865 -15.41 57.75 17.92
CA GLN A 865 -16.80 57.64 17.43
C GLN A 865 -17.12 56.22 16.96
N ARG A 866 -16.26 55.58 16.15
CA ARG A 866 -16.51 54.22 15.65
C ARG A 866 -16.44 53.17 16.76
N LEU A 867 -15.60 53.34 17.78
CA LEU A 867 -15.61 52.49 18.98
C LEU A 867 -16.94 52.59 19.74
N ALA A 868 -17.55 53.78 19.83
CA ALA A 868 -18.88 53.94 20.40
C ALA A 868 -19.97 53.26 19.53
N GLU A 869 -19.93 53.44 18.20
CA GLU A 869 -20.85 52.76 17.27
C GLU A 869 -20.69 51.24 17.28
N ALA A 870 -19.47 50.72 17.45
CA ALA A 870 -19.20 49.29 17.60
C ALA A 870 -19.69 48.74 18.96
N ARG A 871 -19.59 49.53 20.04
CA ARG A 871 -20.16 49.20 21.35
C ARG A 871 -21.69 49.19 21.31
N GLU A 872 -22.33 50.09 20.56
CA GLU A 872 -23.78 50.01 20.27
C GLU A 872 -24.16 48.83 19.36
N ALA A 873 -23.27 48.40 18.46
CA ALA A 873 -23.45 47.21 17.62
C ALA A 873 -23.20 45.87 18.37
N GLY A 874 -22.70 45.91 19.62
CA GLY A 874 -22.49 44.74 20.47
C GLY A 874 -21.17 43.98 20.24
N VAL A 875 -20.11 44.67 19.84
CA VAL A 875 -18.74 44.11 19.75
C VAL A 875 -18.19 43.76 21.13
N ASN A 876 -17.34 42.73 21.21
CA ASN A 876 -16.79 42.15 22.44
C ASN A 876 -15.97 43.19 23.25
N GLU A 877 -16.30 43.37 24.54
CA GLU A 877 -15.68 44.37 25.43
C GLU A 877 -14.20 44.10 25.74
N ASP A 878 -13.74 42.85 25.80
CA ASP A 878 -12.31 42.57 26.03
C ASP A 878 -11.47 42.95 24.80
N LEU A 879 -12.04 42.75 23.60
CA LEU A 879 -11.45 43.24 22.35
C LEU A 879 -11.47 44.76 22.28
N LEU A 880 -12.59 45.41 22.65
CA LEU A 880 -12.68 46.87 22.74
C LEU A 880 -11.66 47.44 23.74
N ALA A 881 -11.47 46.82 24.90
CA ALA A 881 -10.48 47.25 25.90
C ALA A 881 -9.03 47.11 25.40
N ALA A 882 -8.70 46.02 24.70
CA ALA A 882 -7.40 45.85 24.05
C ALA A 882 -7.19 46.89 22.93
N MET A 883 -8.24 47.25 22.19
CA MET A 883 -8.18 48.28 21.15
C MET A 883 -8.11 49.70 21.73
N GLU A 884 -8.80 50.00 22.83
CA GLU A 884 -8.70 51.27 23.59
C GLU A 884 -7.28 51.45 24.15
N HIS A 885 -6.68 50.40 24.72
CA HIS A 885 -5.28 50.42 25.19
C HIS A 885 -4.29 50.67 24.06
N ASN A 886 -4.42 49.95 22.93
CA ASN A 886 -3.58 50.15 21.76
C ASN A 886 -3.78 51.54 21.13
N ALA A 887 -5.01 52.08 21.13
CA ALA A 887 -5.30 53.43 20.64
C ALA A 887 -4.65 54.51 21.52
N ASP A 888 -4.57 54.33 22.84
CA ASP A 888 -3.82 55.23 23.73
C ASP A 888 -2.29 55.14 23.50
N VAL A 889 -1.73 53.94 23.39
CA VAL A 889 -0.29 53.75 23.09
C VAL A 889 0.07 54.36 21.73
N VAL A 890 -0.74 54.12 20.70
CA VAL A 890 -0.58 54.72 19.37
C VAL A 890 -0.85 56.22 19.40
N GLY A 891 -1.78 56.71 20.21
CA GLY A 891 -2.02 58.14 20.42
C GLY A 891 -0.83 58.86 21.06
N ARG A 892 -0.20 58.24 22.07
CA ARG A 892 1.05 58.73 22.70
C ARG A 892 2.21 58.72 21.71
N LEU A 893 2.40 57.65 20.94
CA LEU A 893 3.44 57.57 19.90
C LEU A 893 3.21 58.56 18.74
N LEU A 894 1.99 58.69 18.23
CA LEU A 894 1.66 59.66 17.17
C LEU A 894 1.82 61.10 17.64
N LYS A 895 1.58 61.38 18.93
CA LYS A 895 1.87 62.68 19.52
C LYS A 895 3.38 62.96 19.56
N ALA A 896 4.17 62.05 20.12
CA ALA A 896 5.64 62.16 20.14
C ALA A 896 6.23 62.33 18.72
N MET A 897 5.75 61.56 17.75
CA MET A 897 6.10 61.69 16.33
C MET A 897 5.72 63.04 15.72
N LYS A 898 4.54 63.57 16.06
CA LYS A 898 4.02 64.84 15.52
C LYS A 898 4.70 66.06 16.14
N ASP A 899 5.07 65.96 17.42
CA ASP A 899 5.85 66.96 18.14
C ASP A 899 7.36 66.88 17.78
N GLY A 900 7.78 65.80 17.10
CA GLY A 900 9.07 65.65 16.43
C GLY A 900 10.20 65.06 17.28
N TYR A 901 9.88 64.57 18.48
CA TYR A 901 10.88 64.12 19.44
C TYR A 901 11.22 62.65 19.23
N ALA A 902 12.38 62.44 18.61
CA ALA A 902 12.95 61.14 18.29
C ALA A 902 13.29 60.29 19.54
N ASP A 903 13.39 60.94 20.70
CA ASP A 903 13.83 60.35 21.97
C ASP A 903 12.62 59.88 22.80
N ASP A 904 11.53 60.66 22.86
CA ASP A 904 10.23 60.26 23.45
C ASP A 904 9.71 58.93 22.85
N ILE A 905 9.90 58.74 21.54
CA ILE A 905 9.54 57.49 20.84
C ILE A 905 10.40 56.32 21.34
N ALA A 906 11.69 56.55 21.58
CA ALA A 906 12.60 55.54 22.12
C ALA A 906 12.29 55.24 23.59
N GLU A 907 11.90 56.24 24.39
CA GLU A 907 11.49 56.07 25.79
C GLU A 907 10.19 55.24 25.91
N ILE A 908 9.17 55.51 25.08
CA ILE A 908 7.93 54.72 25.05
C ILE A 908 8.21 53.26 24.65
N LEU A 909 9.04 53.05 23.62
CA LEU A 909 9.41 51.70 23.18
C LEU A 909 10.28 50.96 24.20
N ALA A 910 11.22 51.65 24.86
CA ALA A 910 12.05 51.08 25.92
C ALA A 910 11.24 50.73 27.17
N SER A 911 10.27 51.57 27.56
CA SER A 911 9.37 51.28 28.68
C SER A 911 8.57 49.99 28.42
N ASN A 912 7.97 49.86 27.24
CA ASN A 912 7.21 48.66 26.88
C ASN A 912 8.12 47.41 26.75
N ALA A 913 9.34 47.56 26.22
CA ALA A 913 10.31 46.46 26.14
C ALA A 913 10.84 46.03 27.53
N GLN A 914 10.91 46.96 28.48
CA GLN A 914 11.30 46.71 29.86
C GLN A 914 10.17 46.07 30.68
N GLU A 915 8.91 46.47 30.46
CA GLU A 915 7.73 45.77 30.99
C GLU A 915 7.60 44.34 30.40
N ALA A 916 8.05 44.12 29.16
CA ALA A 916 8.20 42.81 28.54
C ALA A 916 9.47 42.03 28.97
N GLY A 917 10.37 42.62 29.77
CA GLY A 917 11.50 41.94 30.41
C GLY A 917 12.69 41.56 29.51
N LEU A 918 12.91 42.26 28.39
CA LEU A 918 13.97 41.91 27.41
C LEU A 918 15.36 42.45 27.80
N ASP A 919 16.42 41.69 27.46
CA ASP A 919 17.80 41.96 27.92
C ASP A 919 18.51 43.10 27.18
N GLY A 920 19.38 43.82 27.89
CA GLY A 920 20.09 45.03 27.46
C GLY A 920 21.19 44.84 26.42
N ALA A 921 21.30 43.65 25.82
CA ALA A 921 21.99 43.46 24.54
C ALA A 921 21.09 43.90 23.37
N LEU A 922 19.84 43.39 23.33
CA LEU A 922 18.85 43.66 22.28
C LEU A 922 18.49 45.14 22.21
N LEU A 923 18.46 45.86 23.35
CA LEU A 923 18.16 47.30 23.36
C LEU A 923 19.17 48.12 22.54
N ARG A 924 20.47 47.77 22.60
CA ARG A 924 21.53 48.47 21.85
C ARG A 924 21.58 48.07 20.37
N GLU A 925 21.21 46.83 20.07
CA GLU A 925 21.03 46.37 18.70
C GLU A 925 19.80 47.06 18.06
N ALA A 926 18.71 47.23 18.82
CA ALA A 926 17.55 48.02 18.44
C ALA A 926 17.87 49.51 18.26
N GLU A 927 18.74 50.13 19.06
CA GLU A 927 19.17 51.52 18.86
C GLU A 927 19.89 51.75 17.52
N GLU A 928 20.78 50.84 17.11
CA GLU A 928 21.40 50.87 15.77
C GLU A 928 20.38 50.53 14.68
N MET A 929 19.52 49.53 14.91
CA MET A 929 18.49 49.13 13.96
C MET A 929 17.47 50.25 13.72
N ILE A 930 17.09 51.04 14.75
CA ILE A 930 16.22 52.21 14.63
C ILE A 930 16.86 53.31 13.77
N LYS A 931 18.19 53.50 13.81
CA LYS A 931 18.89 54.43 12.91
C LYS A 931 18.81 53.96 11.45
N SER A 932 18.93 52.64 11.22
CA SER A 932 18.79 52.03 9.89
C SER A 932 17.35 52.08 9.38
N ILE A 933 16.38 51.71 10.22
CA ILE A 933 14.93 51.74 9.93
C ILE A 933 14.49 53.18 9.63
N ARG A 934 14.96 54.19 10.37
CA ARG A 934 14.65 55.62 10.05
C ARG A 934 15.14 56.06 8.66
N ALA A 935 16.06 55.34 8.02
CA ALA A 935 16.49 55.62 6.65
C ALA A 935 15.64 54.88 5.59
N SER A 936 15.17 53.65 5.87
CA SER A 936 14.42 52.82 4.92
C SER A 936 12.89 52.89 5.07
N GLU A 937 12.40 53.22 6.26
CA GLU A 937 10.97 53.28 6.58
C GLU A 937 10.24 54.44 5.86
N GLU A 938 10.94 55.57 5.67
CA GLU A 938 10.44 56.72 4.89
C GLU A 938 10.29 56.38 3.39
N GLU A 939 11.08 55.42 2.90
CA GLU A 939 11.09 54.98 1.50
C GLU A 939 10.05 53.86 1.24
N LEU A 940 9.78 53.01 2.24
CA LEU A 940 8.87 51.86 2.15
C LEU A 940 7.41 52.12 2.60
N ARG A 941 7.12 53.09 3.48
CA ARG A 941 5.77 53.28 4.07
C ARG A 941 4.65 53.71 3.10
N ARG A 942 4.95 53.88 1.81
CA ARG A 942 4.05 54.50 0.83
C ARG A 942 2.93 53.58 0.28
N PRO A 943 3.15 52.28 -0.04
CA PRO A 943 2.10 51.43 -0.64
C PRO A 943 1.26 50.64 0.37
N ILE A 944 1.88 50.17 1.46
CA ILE A 944 1.30 49.11 2.33
C ILE A 944 0.01 49.55 3.05
N ARG A 945 -0.18 50.87 3.26
CA ARG A 945 -1.38 51.42 3.92
C ARG A 945 -2.68 51.34 3.09
N GLU A 946 -2.63 50.89 1.85
CA GLU A 946 -3.84 50.72 1.01
C GLU A 946 -4.33 49.26 0.97
N GLN A 947 -3.57 48.33 1.55
CA GLN A 947 -3.82 46.89 1.50
C GLN A 947 -4.53 46.39 2.76
N ASN A 948 -4.05 46.78 3.95
CA ASN A 948 -4.51 46.20 5.23
C ASN A 948 -5.99 46.49 5.57
N MET A 949 -6.56 47.60 5.07
CA MET A 949 -8.01 47.87 5.06
C MET A 949 -8.81 46.62 4.66
N ARG A 950 -8.29 45.87 3.68
CA ARG A 950 -8.96 44.77 2.98
C ARG A 950 -8.62 43.38 3.54
N SER A 951 -8.03 43.26 4.74
CA SER A 951 -7.64 41.95 5.29
C SER A 951 -8.14 41.64 6.70
N LEU A 952 -8.95 42.51 7.34
CA LEU A 952 -9.53 42.23 8.67
C LEU A 952 -11.04 42.63 8.81
N ARG A 953 -11.83 42.76 7.72
CA ARG A 953 -13.30 43.14 7.75
C ARG A 953 -14.29 42.01 7.44
N LYS A 954 -13.85 40.76 7.52
CA LYS A 954 -14.63 39.53 7.37
C LYS A 954 -14.61 38.76 8.69
N VAL A 955 -13.64 39.08 9.57
CA VAL A 955 -13.44 38.45 10.88
C VAL A 955 -14.76 38.41 11.64
N MET A 956 -15.45 39.54 11.80
CA MET A 956 -16.45 39.64 12.86
C MET A 956 -17.82 39.00 12.52
N ARG A 957 -17.88 38.07 11.57
CA ARG A 957 -19.07 37.33 11.13
C ARG A 957 -18.75 35.86 10.95
N GLY A 958 -19.78 35.02 10.93
CA GLY A 958 -19.59 33.59 10.60
C GLY A 958 -19.07 32.81 11.80
N VAL A 959 -19.61 33.17 12.96
CA VAL A 959 -19.07 32.96 14.29
C VAL A 959 -19.72 31.74 15.01
N ASN A 960 -19.54 30.42 14.74
CA ASN A 960 -19.94 29.23 15.63
C ASN A 960 -19.41 27.82 15.25
N MET A 961 -20.11 27.10 14.37
CA MET A 961 -20.10 25.63 14.23
C MET A 961 -20.49 24.81 15.49
N GLY A 962 -20.04 25.17 16.70
CA GLY A 962 -20.17 24.40 17.93
C GLY A 962 -21.58 23.99 18.40
N LYS A 963 -22.56 24.92 18.49
CA LYS A 963 -23.82 24.64 19.23
C LYS A 963 -24.75 23.61 18.60
N GLN A 964 -24.79 23.51 17.27
CA GLN A 964 -25.57 22.46 16.57
C GLN A 964 -24.97 21.07 16.79
N LEU A 965 -23.64 21.01 16.71
CA LEU A 965 -22.86 19.77 16.82
C LEU A 965 -23.08 19.10 18.18
N GLU A 966 -23.16 19.87 19.26
CA GLU A 966 -23.37 19.33 20.61
C GLU A 966 -24.74 18.67 20.80
N ARG A 967 -25.80 19.15 20.13
CA ARG A 967 -27.14 18.52 20.21
C ARG A 967 -27.18 17.18 19.49
N MET A 968 -26.77 17.14 18.22
CA MET A 968 -26.68 15.91 17.43
C MET A 968 -25.81 14.84 18.11
N THR A 969 -24.69 15.26 18.72
CA THR A 969 -23.78 14.38 19.45
C THR A 969 -24.42 13.76 20.71
N ASN A 970 -25.49 14.34 21.26
CA ASN A 970 -26.19 13.81 22.43
C ASN A 970 -27.36 12.88 22.02
N GLU A 971 -28.12 13.23 20.99
CA GLU A 971 -29.18 12.36 20.43
C GLU A 971 -28.62 11.00 19.98
N HIS A 972 -27.46 11.00 19.31
CA HIS A 972 -26.79 9.76 18.89
C HIS A 972 -26.35 8.86 20.06
N LYS A 973 -25.95 9.46 21.21
CA LYS A 973 -25.61 8.68 22.42
C LYS A 973 -26.84 7.99 23.01
N GLU A 974 -28.00 8.65 22.97
CA GLU A 974 -29.24 8.10 23.52
C GLU A 974 -29.75 6.92 22.66
N LEU A 975 -29.66 7.01 21.33
CA LEU A 975 -29.98 5.89 20.43
C LEU A 975 -29.06 4.68 20.68
N LEU A 976 -27.74 4.89 20.81
CA LEU A 976 -26.80 3.81 21.13
C LEU A 976 -27.09 3.15 22.49
N ALA A 977 -27.48 3.94 23.50
CA ALA A 977 -27.88 3.40 24.80
C ALA A 977 -29.13 2.50 24.69
N GLN A 978 -30.14 2.90 23.91
CA GLN A 978 -31.35 2.10 23.68
C GLN A 978 -31.09 0.80 22.90
N LEU A 979 -30.17 0.81 21.94
CA LEU A 979 -29.77 -0.40 21.22
C LEU A 979 -29.05 -1.39 22.15
N LYS A 980 -28.10 -0.89 22.95
CA LYS A 980 -27.38 -1.70 23.93
C LYS A 980 -28.32 -2.39 24.93
N THR A 981 -29.33 -1.68 25.47
CA THR A 981 -30.26 -2.31 26.43
C THR A 981 -31.11 -3.41 25.79
N LYS A 982 -31.53 -3.25 24.52
CA LYS A 982 -32.28 -4.29 23.79
C LYS A 982 -31.44 -5.54 23.54
N ALA A 983 -30.19 -5.38 23.09
CA ALA A 983 -29.28 -6.51 22.89
C ALA A 983 -28.95 -7.22 24.22
N GLU A 984 -28.80 -6.46 25.31
CA GLU A 984 -28.64 -7.01 26.66
C GLU A 984 -29.85 -7.83 27.16
N GLU A 985 -31.07 -7.47 26.76
CA GLU A 985 -32.29 -8.24 27.08
C GLU A 985 -32.43 -9.48 26.18
N ALA A 986 -32.15 -9.35 24.88
CA ALA A 986 -32.16 -10.46 23.93
C ALA A 986 -31.15 -11.56 24.34
N LEU A 987 -29.90 -11.18 24.62
CA LEU A 987 -28.87 -12.11 25.07
C LEU A 987 -29.25 -12.83 26.37
N ARG A 988 -29.80 -12.11 27.36
CA ARG A 988 -30.28 -12.70 28.62
C ARG A 988 -31.46 -13.65 28.42
N LYS A 989 -32.30 -13.44 27.40
CA LYS A 989 -33.38 -14.35 27.01
C LYS A 989 -32.81 -15.61 26.34
N ALA A 990 -31.94 -15.45 25.34
CA ALA A 990 -31.34 -16.59 24.62
C ALA A 990 -30.51 -17.49 25.55
N MET A 991 -29.79 -16.92 26.53
CA MET A 991 -29.06 -17.67 27.57
C MET A 991 -29.95 -18.55 28.47
N GLN A 992 -31.27 -18.34 28.48
CA GLN A 992 -32.25 -19.19 29.19
C GLN A 992 -32.87 -20.25 28.28
N GLY A 993 -32.65 -20.16 26.96
CA GLY A 993 -33.05 -21.15 25.98
C GLY A 993 -32.08 -22.34 25.89
N SER A 994 -32.46 -23.30 25.06
CA SER A 994 -31.62 -24.45 24.68
C SER A 994 -31.34 -24.47 23.16
N ASP A 995 -31.67 -23.41 22.44
CA ASP A 995 -31.41 -23.25 21.02
C ASP A 995 -30.01 -22.65 20.83
N THR A 996 -29.12 -23.40 20.18
CA THR A 996 -27.73 -22.98 19.93
C THR A 996 -27.61 -21.87 18.89
N ASN A 997 -28.63 -21.66 18.07
CA ASN A 997 -28.61 -20.73 16.96
C ASN A 997 -29.17 -19.37 17.42
N GLU A 998 -30.30 -19.35 18.14
CA GLU A 998 -30.82 -18.13 18.80
C GLU A 998 -29.76 -17.53 19.75
N LEU A 999 -29.01 -18.38 20.48
CA LEU A 999 -27.93 -17.92 21.35
C LEU A 999 -26.69 -17.42 20.59
N ALA A 1000 -26.35 -17.99 19.44
CA ALA A 1000 -25.23 -17.51 18.62
C ALA A 1000 -25.55 -16.14 17.99
N GLU A 1001 -26.71 -16.02 17.35
CA GLU A 1001 -27.21 -14.77 16.74
C GLU A 1001 -27.25 -13.63 17.78
N CYS A 1002 -27.79 -13.89 18.98
CA CYS A 1002 -27.82 -12.90 20.06
C CYS A 1002 -26.43 -12.53 20.60
N VAL A 1003 -25.41 -13.39 20.49
CA VAL A 1003 -24.03 -13.08 20.92
C VAL A 1003 -23.39 -12.06 19.99
N ASP A 1004 -23.60 -12.19 18.68
CA ASP A 1004 -22.95 -11.31 17.69
C ASP A 1004 -23.71 -9.97 17.53
N ASP A 1005 -25.04 -9.97 17.72
CA ASP A 1005 -25.84 -8.76 17.97
C ASP A 1005 -25.33 -8.01 19.22
N ALA A 1006 -25.02 -8.74 20.30
CA ALA A 1006 -24.54 -8.14 21.55
C ALA A 1006 -23.13 -7.55 21.43
N LYS A 1007 -22.22 -8.20 20.69
CA LYS A 1007 -20.91 -7.62 20.32
C LYS A 1007 -21.11 -6.32 19.55
N SER A 1008 -21.94 -6.35 18.52
CA SER A 1008 -22.23 -5.20 17.64
C SER A 1008 -22.87 -4.02 18.37
N ALA A 1009 -23.76 -4.28 19.33
CA ALA A 1009 -24.39 -3.26 20.18
C ALA A 1009 -23.51 -2.79 21.37
N GLY A 1010 -22.27 -3.27 21.48
CA GLY A 1010 -21.34 -2.88 22.55
C GLY A 1010 -21.82 -3.29 23.95
N VAL A 1011 -22.48 -4.45 24.08
CA VAL A 1011 -22.92 -5.05 25.35
C VAL A 1011 -21.74 -5.26 26.31
N VAL A 1012 -22.00 -5.35 27.62
CA VAL A 1012 -20.94 -5.61 28.60
C VAL A 1012 -20.31 -6.98 28.36
N GLU A 1013 -19.01 -6.97 28.05
CA GLU A 1013 -18.12 -8.12 27.80
C GLU A 1013 -18.39 -9.32 28.73
N THR A 1014 -18.45 -9.11 30.05
CA THR A 1014 -18.75 -10.16 31.05
C THR A 1014 -20.14 -10.80 31.00
N LEU A 1015 -21.00 -10.38 30.07
CA LEU A 1015 -22.24 -11.05 29.70
C LEU A 1015 -22.06 -11.86 28.39
N ILE A 1016 -21.28 -11.34 27.44
CA ILE A 1016 -20.89 -12.01 26.20
C ILE A 1016 -20.05 -13.26 26.53
N GLU A 1017 -19.02 -13.14 27.37
CA GLU A 1017 -18.19 -14.26 27.86
C GLU A 1017 -19.05 -15.42 28.40
N LYS A 1018 -20.10 -15.10 29.16
CA LYS A 1018 -21.00 -16.09 29.77
C LYS A 1018 -21.95 -16.72 28.76
N ALA A 1019 -22.38 -15.96 27.76
CA ALA A 1019 -23.18 -16.48 26.66
C ALA A 1019 -22.35 -17.39 25.75
N GLU A 1020 -21.10 -17.05 25.46
CA GLU A 1020 -20.16 -17.87 24.71
C GLU A 1020 -19.79 -19.15 25.47
N GLN A 1021 -19.54 -19.07 26.79
CA GLN A 1021 -19.40 -20.27 27.64
C GLN A 1021 -20.66 -21.16 27.56
N LYS A 1022 -21.86 -20.57 27.71
CA LYS A 1022 -23.13 -21.31 27.66
C LYS A 1022 -23.38 -21.93 26.27
N LEU A 1023 -22.98 -21.27 25.20
CA LEU A 1023 -23.02 -21.76 23.83
C LEU A 1023 -22.05 -22.94 23.62
N GLY A 1024 -20.86 -22.87 24.22
CA GLY A 1024 -19.91 -23.99 24.27
C GLY A 1024 -20.49 -25.23 24.98
N GLU A 1025 -21.09 -25.04 26.17
CA GLU A 1025 -21.78 -26.10 26.91
C GLU A 1025 -22.90 -26.75 26.06
N LEU A 1026 -23.76 -25.94 25.43
CA LEU A 1026 -24.86 -26.45 24.59
C LEU A 1026 -24.37 -27.17 23.33
N ARG A 1027 -23.29 -26.68 22.69
CA ARG A 1027 -22.66 -27.34 21.52
C ARG A 1027 -22.06 -28.70 21.89
N LEU A 1028 -21.45 -28.84 23.07
CA LEU A 1028 -20.94 -30.13 23.57
C LEU A 1028 -22.07 -31.14 23.79
N VAL A 1029 -23.18 -30.73 24.43
CA VAL A 1029 -24.37 -31.57 24.62
C VAL A 1029 -24.97 -31.99 23.27
N ALA A 1030 -25.11 -31.06 22.33
CA ALA A 1030 -25.65 -31.36 20.99
C ALA A 1030 -24.75 -32.34 20.20
N ALA A 1031 -23.42 -32.20 20.30
CA ALA A 1031 -22.47 -33.13 19.68
C ALA A 1031 -22.54 -34.53 20.32
N ALA A 1032 -22.64 -34.62 21.65
CA ALA A 1032 -22.79 -35.88 22.38
C ALA A 1032 -24.13 -36.58 22.05
N GLU A 1033 -25.24 -35.84 21.97
CA GLU A 1033 -26.52 -36.34 21.49
C GLU A 1033 -26.43 -36.86 20.05
N SER A 1034 -25.78 -36.12 19.14
CA SER A 1034 -25.61 -36.53 17.74
C SER A 1034 -24.83 -37.84 17.62
N ALA A 1035 -23.69 -37.95 18.33
CA ALA A 1035 -22.87 -39.16 18.36
C ALA A 1035 -23.61 -40.37 18.96
N LEU A 1036 -24.46 -40.16 19.97
CA LEU A 1036 -25.32 -41.20 20.53
C LEU A 1036 -26.44 -41.61 19.56
N ARG A 1037 -27.09 -40.65 18.88
CA ARG A 1037 -28.11 -40.92 17.86
C ARG A 1037 -27.53 -41.71 16.68
N GLN A 1038 -26.30 -41.41 16.25
CA GLN A 1038 -25.60 -42.15 15.21
C GLN A 1038 -25.30 -43.58 15.66
N ALA A 1039 -24.69 -43.78 16.84
CA ALA A 1039 -24.44 -45.12 17.37
C ALA A 1039 -25.73 -45.96 17.53
N LEU A 1040 -26.86 -45.33 17.87
CA LEU A 1040 -28.18 -45.97 17.91
C LEU A 1040 -28.69 -46.41 16.53
N GLN A 1041 -28.38 -45.66 15.46
CA GLN A 1041 -28.69 -46.03 14.07
C GLN A 1041 -27.80 -47.17 13.57
N ASP A 1042 -26.52 -47.15 13.91
CA ASP A 1042 -25.54 -48.20 13.55
C ASP A 1042 -25.76 -49.52 14.31
N HIS A 1043 -26.61 -49.51 15.35
CA HIS A 1043 -27.00 -50.65 16.19
C HIS A 1043 -25.84 -51.35 16.95
N ASP A 1044 -24.64 -50.77 17.00
CA ASP A 1044 -23.52 -51.29 17.78
C ASP A 1044 -23.74 -51.05 19.28
N VAL A 1045 -24.12 -52.12 20.00
CA VAL A 1045 -24.41 -52.10 21.44
C VAL A 1045 -23.21 -51.67 22.30
N LEU A 1046 -21.96 -51.91 21.86
CA LEU A 1046 -20.77 -51.46 22.57
C LEU A 1046 -20.52 -49.97 22.34
N LEU A 1047 -20.64 -49.50 21.09
CA LEU A 1047 -20.52 -48.08 20.77
C LEU A 1047 -21.63 -47.25 21.43
N ILE A 1048 -22.88 -47.74 21.44
CA ILE A 1048 -23.99 -47.13 22.18
C ILE A 1048 -23.67 -47.04 23.67
N ALA A 1049 -23.15 -48.11 24.29
CA ALA A 1049 -22.80 -48.10 25.71
C ALA A 1049 -21.62 -47.17 26.05
N GLN A 1050 -20.70 -46.95 25.11
CA GLN A 1050 -19.64 -45.95 25.23
C GLN A 1050 -20.19 -44.53 25.06
N ARG A 1051 -20.85 -44.22 23.93
CA ARG A 1051 -21.39 -42.89 23.63
C ARG A 1051 -22.43 -42.44 24.66
N TYR A 1052 -23.23 -43.36 25.21
CA TYR A 1052 -24.14 -43.06 26.31
C TYR A 1052 -23.41 -42.69 27.61
N ARG A 1053 -22.25 -43.28 27.89
CA ARG A 1053 -21.43 -42.90 29.04
C ARG A 1053 -20.77 -41.53 28.83
N GLU A 1054 -20.29 -41.26 27.62
CA GLU A 1054 -19.73 -39.95 27.25
C GLU A 1054 -20.80 -38.85 27.35
N ALA A 1055 -22.00 -39.08 26.81
CA ALA A 1055 -23.16 -38.18 26.88
C ALA A 1055 -23.85 -38.12 28.27
N VAL A 1056 -23.28 -38.76 29.29
CA VAL A 1056 -23.68 -38.65 30.71
C VAL A 1056 -22.54 -38.08 31.58
N LEU A 1057 -21.36 -37.89 30.98
CA LEU A 1057 -20.20 -37.19 31.58
C LEU A 1057 -20.08 -35.73 31.11
N VAL A 1058 -20.68 -35.42 29.95
CA VAL A 1058 -20.99 -34.07 29.46
C VAL A 1058 -22.30 -33.58 30.07
#